data_AF-A0A947CMR6-F1
#
_entry.id   AF-A0A947CMR6-F1
#
_cell.length_a   1.000
_cell.length_b   1.000
_cell.length_c   1.000
_cell.angle_alpha   90.00
_cell.angle_beta   90.00
_cell.angle_gamma   90.00
#
_symmetry.space_group_name_H-M   'P 1'
#
loop_
_entity.id
_entity.type
_entity.pdbx_description
1 polymer ?
#
loop_
_entity_poly.entity_id
_entity_poly.type
_entity_poly.pdbx_seq_one_letter_code
_entity_poly.pdbx_strand_id
1 'polypeptide(L)'
;MPASEDSGQARPRVLIAADPTTIEGARRILGERFLVMGAASREQMVELLDEHGDTAVLLAAQRLDSARGSDLMSQAQRIRPRTRRILLMKEHEMSIVIEAVNDGRIAHVLQLPLEEEHNDLVGALAEDFQRSRREKDALAQLQSDSRELGKREHELKRQLDETRQNLRSANGELAQLTRELEVLSFRDPLTGLYNHRAFQERLREELARATRYEQPLSLVFCDVDNFGEINSRLGYQIGDETLRKLATSVFSSTARVANRKSDVSARFSGELFAAALPETSKDGARVKAERMRELVAAMPDIDGIKMSASIGLASYPEDADSADSLIKAARSALRSAKNAGKNTVVAFGEQRSAEMLDDDDEPGTNPPIGKPLLGSGPPRFPSYHQRMAEIVAALERNRAVASLYVDLSHLRKIEQEYGLTRHASFFAKAGTILHELQGTHLRRDDLICRTEVDDAYVCILSPARHKGSGSSIDLSAIARRVESVLDQSLGAELAELGSERPRLTVGYSRVLNNPLMRAERLIARLIDEARKSAAMLRERTIYRDKVLLQELILNRHLRAVYQPIVHLESGETFGFESLTRGPTDTRLEMPTELFSIADEVDLTFELDRACFRGALRAAVGLEPIHRLFVNILPLSFYDASFIEDEVSRLVEEADLTPANLVFEITERLAIENFSAFRRALARYTAMGFGVAIDDVGTRHSNLETVMALRPHFIKISDILTRGVATSTVKREMLRSLGRIAEAIDAVIVAEGIENADDLAVLCDLGVRYGQGYFLARPGPAFPVVPGAVKDTVKALARGGLAIPEPEEEMDDDGDFREPGKPSSGVHRAVVDRIQSVPGHEAAKSMLERLERLREQDEANSPQDWALGTLPPTPVLDNDEYEGPDTGMHRMSGQFLEWTPIKEEDLGREASESGSSLLASLRRRDPSTSDPESGPDDGSS
;
A
#
# COMPACT_ATOMS: atom_id res chain seq x y z
N MET A 1 7.87 -17.78 -36.90
CA MET A 1 8.18 -18.19 -38.29
C MET A 1 7.21 -17.45 -39.21
N PRO A 2 7.73 -16.57 -40.08
CA PRO A 2 7.67 -16.90 -41.50
C PRO A 2 9.07 -17.11 -42.07
N ALA A 3 9.10 -17.82 -43.17
CA ALA A 3 10.24 -18.47 -43.77
C ALA A 3 11.41 -17.53 -44.07
N SER A 4 12.61 -18.04 -43.84
CA SER A 4 13.85 -17.57 -44.43
C SER A 4 13.72 -17.60 -45.96
N GLU A 5 13.24 -16.51 -46.53
CA GLU A 5 13.54 -16.16 -47.92
C GLU A 5 15.04 -15.90 -47.97
N ASP A 6 15.70 -16.81 -48.69
CA ASP A 6 17.02 -16.70 -49.25
C ASP A 6 17.28 -15.24 -49.67
N SER A 7 17.98 -14.48 -48.82
CA SER A 7 18.43 -13.14 -49.17
C SER A 7 19.48 -13.34 -50.25
N GLY A 8 19.03 -13.41 -51.51
CA GLY A 8 19.87 -13.42 -52.67
C GLY A 8 20.72 -12.16 -52.64
N GLN A 9 21.88 -12.24 -51.98
CA GLN A 9 22.89 -11.21 -52.04
C GLN A 9 23.31 -11.14 -53.50
N ALA A 10 22.80 -10.13 -54.20
CA ALA A 10 23.23 -9.83 -55.55
C ALA A 10 24.76 -9.78 -55.55
N ARG A 11 25.39 -10.62 -56.39
CA ARG A 11 26.85 -10.72 -56.46
C ARG A 11 27.42 -9.31 -56.66
N PRO A 12 28.43 -8.89 -55.88
CA PRO A 12 29.01 -7.57 -56.02
C PRO A 12 29.50 -7.35 -57.45
N ARG A 13 29.24 -6.17 -58.00
CA ARG A 13 29.65 -5.81 -59.35
C ARG A 13 31.11 -5.42 -59.39
N VAL A 14 31.85 -6.02 -60.31
CA VAL A 14 33.26 -5.73 -60.57
C VAL A 14 33.41 -5.32 -62.02
N LEU A 15 33.96 -4.14 -62.26
CA LEU A 15 34.21 -3.63 -63.61
C LEU A 15 35.70 -3.81 -63.96
N ILE A 16 35.97 -4.32 -65.17
CA ILE A 16 37.32 -4.56 -65.67
C ILE A 16 37.52 -3.77 -66.95
N ALA A 17 38.41 -2.78 -66.89
CA ALA A 17 38.77 -1.92 -68.01
C ALA A 17 40.14 -2.35 -68.56
N ALA A 18 40.16 -3.27 -69.52
CA ALA A 18 41.38 -3.87 -70.05
C ALA A 18 41.19 -4.38 -71.50
N ASP A 19 42.26 -4.90 -72.10
CA ASP A 19 42.15 -5.55 -73.40
C ASP A 19 41.22 -6.80 -73.32
N PRO A 20 40.58 -7.22 -74.43
CA PRO A 20 39.59 -8.30 -74.41
C PRO A 20 40.11 -9.64 -73.85
N THR A 21 41.40 -9.94 -74.00
CA THR A 21 41.99 -11.19 -73.47
C THR A 21 42.10 -11.15 -71.96
N THR A 22 42.46 -10.00 -71.40
CA THR A 22 42.53 -9.77 -69.95
C THR A 22 41.12 -9.80 -69.32
N ILE A 23 40.11 -9.23 -69.98
CA ILE A 23 38.72 -9.25 -69.50
C ILE A 23 38.20 -10.69 -69.40
N GLU A 24 38.42 -11.51 -70.44
CA GLU A 24 37.94 -12.89 -70.45
C GLU A 24 38.66 -13.77 -69.43
N GLY A 25 39.99 -13.59 -69.28
CA GLY A 25 40.77 -14.26 -68.24
C GLY A 25 40.30 -13.91 -66.83
N ALA A 26 40.01 -12.63 -66.58
CA ALA A 26 39.50 -12.18 -65.29
C ALA A 26 38.06 -12.65 -65.02
N ARG A 27 37.21 -12.73 -66.05
CA ARG A 27 35.85 -13.29 -65.93
C ARG A 27 35.89 -14.76 -65.55
N ARG A 28 36.87 -15.53 -66.03
CA ARG A 28 37.05 -16.94 -65.64
C ARG A 28 37.38 -17.10 -64.15
N ILE A 29 38.14 -16.18 -63.58
CA ILE A 29 38.62 -16.26 -62.19
C ILE A 29 37.63 -15.64 -61.20
N LEU A 30 37.08 -14.46 -61.54
CA LEU A 30 36.24 -13.66 -60.65
C LEU A 30 34.74 -13.94 -60.85
N GLY A 31 34.33 -14.52 -61.98
CA GLY A 31 32.93 -14.68 -62.37
C GLY A 31 32.10 -15.59 -61.47
N GLU A 32 32.73 -16.47 -60.69
CA GLU A 32 32.03 -17.31 -59.72
C GLU A 32 31.49 -16.51 -58.52
N ARG A 33 32.21 -15.47 -58.09
CA ARG A 33 31.87 -14.66 -56.90
C ARG A 33 31.29 -13.29 -57.23
N PHE A 34 31.63 -12.73 -58.38
CA PHE A 34 31.28 -11.36 -58.77
C PHE A 34 30.51 -11.31 -60.08
N LEU A 35 29.70 -10.26 -60.25
CA LEU A 35 29.17 -9.91 -61.56
C LEU A 35 30.21 -9.10 -62.31
N VAL A 36 30.96 -9.75 -63.21
CA VAL A 36 32.10 -9.16 -63.93
C VAL A 36 31.65 -8.47 -65.22
N MET A 37 31.82 -7.15 -65.24
CA MET A 37 31.56 -6.28 -66.40
C MET A 37 32.89 -5.93 -67.06
N GLY A 38 32.92 -5.86 -68.39
CA GLY A 38 34.14 -5.60 -69.16
C GLY A 38 34.00 -4.32 -70.00
N ALA A 39 35.03 -3.48 -69.99
CA ALA A 39 35.14 -2.29 -70.82
C ALA A 39 36.44 -2.33 -71.64
N ALA A 40 36.33 -2.35 -72.96
CA ALA A 40 37.49 -2.43 -73.86
C ALA A 40 38.00 -1.03 -74.30
N SER A 41 37.26 0.03 -73.98
CA SER A 41 37.69 1.42 -74.19
C SER A 41 37.38 2.29 -72.97
N ARG A 42 37.93 3.51 -72.97
CA ARG A 42 37.72 4.49 -71.89
C ARG A 42 36.26 4.92 -71.80
N GLU A 43 35.60 5.16 -72.92
CA GLU A 43 34.21 5.62 -73.00
C GLU A 43 33.26 4.58 -72.43
N GLN A 44 33.47 3.31 -72.78
CA GLN A 44 32.69 2.19 -72.24
C GLN A 44 32.83 2.04 -70.73
N MET A 45 34.03 2.27 -70.18
CA MET A 45 34.25 2.22 -68.74
C MET A 45 33.45 3.30 -68.01
N VAL A 46 33.40 4.51 -68.55
CA VAL A 46 32.65 5.63 -67.98
C VAL A 46 31.15 5.36 -68.02
N GLU A 47 30.63 4.89 -69.16
CA GLU A 47 29.22 4.55 -69.33
C GLU A 47 28.77 3.50 -68.31
N LEU A 48 29.54 2.41 -68.17
CA LEU A 48 29.21 1.33 -67.22
C LEU A 48 29.31 1.77 -65.76
N LEU A 49 30.22 2.67 -65.40
CA LEU A 49 30.30 3.22 -64.03
C LEU A 49 29.13 4.16 -63.70
N ASP A 50 28.60 4.85 -64.70
CA ASP A 50 27.45 5.73 -64.51
C ASP A 50 26.16 4.90 -64.39
N GLU A 51 25.97 3.94 -65.29
CA GLU A 51 24.82 3.03 -65.31
C GLU A 51 24.77 2.12 -64.08
N HIS A 52 25.91 1.61 -63.63
CA HIS A 52 26.00 0.67 -62.50
C HIS A 52 26.69 1.29 -61.29
N GLY A 53 25.96 2.17 -60.62
CA GLY A 53 26.46 2.96 -59.50
C GLY A 53 26.82 2.22 -58.21
N ASP A 54 26.58 0.92 -58.15
CA ASP A 54 26.96 0.01 -57.07
C ASP A 54 28.18 -0.86 -57.40
N THR A 55 28.92 -0.51 -58.46
CA THR A 55 30.20 -1.15 -58.79
C THR A 55 31.16 -1.05 -57.60
N ALA A 56 31.45 -2.20 -57.01
CA ALA A 56 32.23 -2.31 -55.77
C ALA A 56 33.73 -2.15 -56.05
N VAL A 57 34.22 -2.78 -57.13
CA VAL A 57 35.64 -2.77 -57.50
C VAL A 57 35.80 -2.47 -59.00
N LEU A 58 36.75 -1.60 -59.34
CA LEU A 58 37.21 -1.33 -60.70
C LEU A 58 38.66 -1.83 -60.84
N LEU A 59 38.90 -2.74 -61.77
CA LEU A 59 40.24 -3.18 -62.17
C LEU A 59 40.56 -2.55 -63.53
N ALA A 60 41.57 -1.69 -63.63
CA ALA A 60 41.95 -1.09 -64.91
C ALA A 60 43.39 -1.43 -65.29
N ALA A 61 43.61 -1.73 -66.57
CA ALA A 61 44.93 -1.98 -67.12
C ALA A 61 45.81 -0.73 -67.11
N GLN A 62 47.13 -0.93 -67.03
CA GLN A 62 48.13 0.13 -67.09
C GLN A 62 47.99 1.02 -68.33
N ARG A 63 47.49 0.48 -69.44
CA ARG A 63 47.07 1.21 -70.64
C ARG A 63 45.81 0.62 -71.24
N LEU A 64 44.89 1.50 -71.66
CA LEU A 64 43.69 1.15 -72.42
C LEU A 64 43.42 2.27 -73.41
N ASP A 65 43.27 1.92 -74.69
CA ASP A 65 42.89 2.86 -75.77
C ASP A 65 43.68 4.19 -75.75
N SER A 66 45.01 4.08 -75.79
CA SER A 66 46.00 5.19 -75.68
C SER A 66 46.04 5.96 -74.34
N ALA A 67 45.04 5.80 -73.46
CA ALA A 67 45.01 6.40 -72.13
C ALA A 67 45.88 5.63 -71.12
N ARG A 68 46.48 6.37 -70.18
CA ARG A 68 47.21 5.77 -69.05
C ARG A 68 46.23 5.31 -67.99
N GLY A 69 46.52 4.20 -67.32
CA GLY A 69 45.70 3.66 -66.25
C GLY A 69 45.43 4.67 -65.13
N SER A 70 46.40 5.53 -64.80
CA SER A 70 46.24 6.64 -63.84
C SER A 70 45.14 7.64 -64.20
N ASP A 71 44.96 7.92 -65.49
CA ASP A 71 43.94 8.86 -65.98
C ASP A 71 42.55 8.25 -65.88
N LEU A 72 42.44 6.95 -66.18
CA LEU A 72 41.22 6.17 -66.02
C LEU A 72 40.78 6.12 -64.55
N MET A 73 41.73 5.93 -63.62
CA MET A 73 41.45 5.92 -62.17
C MET A 73 41.03 7.28 -61.63
N SER A 74 41.65 8.35 -62.13
CA SER A 74 41.29 9.73 -61.77
C SER A 74 39.86 10.06 -62.22
N GLN A 75 39.48 9.59 -63.41
CA GLN A 75 38.12 9.77 -63.93
C GLN A 75 37.11 8.94 -63.13
N ALA A 76 37.42 7.67 -62.86
CA ALA A 76 36.59 6.83 -62.02
C ALA A 76 36.39 7.42 -60.61
N GLN A 77 37.42 8.04 -60.02
CA GLN A 77 37.31 8.74 -58.73
C GLN A 77 36.31 9.88 -58.76
N ARG A 78 36.25 10.63 -59.86
CA ARG A 78 35.32 11.76 -59.98
C ARG A 78 33.88 11.28 -60.15
N ILE A 79 33.67 10.23 -60.93
CA ILE A 79 32.34 9.69 -61.23
C ILE A 79 31.82 8.89 -60.03
N ARG A 80 32.63 7.96 -59.51
CA ARG A 80 32.31 7.10 -58.37
C ARG A 80 33.48 7.09 -57.36
N PRO A 81 33.55 8.09 -56.46
CA PRO A 81 34.66 8.23 -55.50
C PRO A 81 34.88 7.03 -54.57
N ARG A 82 33.83 6.22 -54.38
CA ARG A 82 33.78 5.12 -53.40
C ARG A 82 34.10 3.76 -53.99
N THR A 83 34.09 3.62 -55.31
CA THR A 83 34.48 2.37 -55.96
C THR A 83 35.96 2.10 -55.66
N ARG A 84 36.24 0.89 -55.18
CA ARG A 84 37.61 0.46 -54.88
C ARG A 84 38.34 0.26 -56.20
N ARG A 85 39.52 0.83 -56.34
CA ARG A 85 40.23 0.93 -57.62
C ARG A 85 41.52 0.14 -57.56
N ILE A 86 41.75 -0.74 -58.53
CA ILE A 86 42.89 -1.64 -58.62
C ILE A 86 43.58 -1.49 -59.97
N LEU A 87 44.89 -1.28 -59.98
CA LEU A 87 45.67 -1.22 -61.22
C LEU A 87 46.16 -2.61 -61.62
N LEU A 88 46.01 -2.99 -62.88
CA LEU A 88 46.54 -4.23 -63.45
C LEU A 88 47.83 -3.96 -64.23
N MET A 89 48.93 -4.63 -63.87
CA MET A 89 50.27 -4.42 -64.46
C MET A 89 50.78 -5.64 -65.21
N LYS A 90 51.47 -5.42 -66.35
CA LYS A 90 52.16 -6.49 -67.12
C LYS A 90 53.69 -6.46 -66.96
N GLU A 91 54.30 -5.34 -66.58
CA GLU A 91 55.76 -5.16 -66.41
C GLU A 91 56.09 -4.34 -65.15
N HIS A 92 57.32 -4.46 -64.62
CA HIS A 92 57.78 -3.80 -63.38
C HIS A 92 58.22 -2.34 -63.59
N GLU A 93 57.30 -1.43 -63.94
CA GLU A 93 57.56 0.02 -63.93
C GLU A 93 57.06 0.67 -62.63
N MET A 94 57.97 0.86 -61.67
CA MET A 94 57.64 1.30 -60.29
C MET A 94 57.21 2.77 -60.19
N SER A 95 57.70 3.65 -61.08
CA SER A 95 57.46 5.09 -61.02
C SER A 95 55.97 5.47 -61.22
N ILE A 96 55.24 4.72 -62.05
CA ILE A 96 53.80 4.95 -62.32
C ILE A 96 52.93 4.52 -61.13
N VAL A 97 53.35 3.49 -60.39
CA VAL A 97 52.64 3.00 -59.21
C VAL A 97 52.75 4.00 -58.06
N ILE A 98 53.95 4.53 -57.82
CA ILE A 98 54.22 5.47 -56.73
C ILE A 98 53.38 6.73 -56.90
N GLU A 99 53.31 7.30 -58.11
CA GLU A 99 52.49 8.48 -58.39
C GLU A 99 50.99 8.23 -58.13
N ALA A 100 50.46 7.09 -58.58
CA ALA A 100 49.03 6.78 -58.44
C ALA A 100 48.61 6.40 -57.01
N VAL A 101 49.52 5.80 -56.23
CA VAL A 101 49.30 5.50 -54.80
C VAL A 101 49.39 6.76 -53.96
N ASN A 102 50.40 7.61 -54.19
CA ASN A 102 50.61 8.87 -53.46
C ASN A 102 49.43 9.85 -53.64
N ASP A 103 48.79 9.85 -54.82
CA ASP A 103 47.60 10.67 -55.07
C ASP A 103 46.28 10.03 -54.56
N GLY A 104 46.36 8.87 -53.89
CA GLY A 104 45.19 8.15 -53.35
C GLY A 104 44.22 7.65 -54.42
N ARG A 105 44.70 7.48 -55.66
CA ARG A 105 43.87 7.16 -56.84
C ARG A 105 43.61 5.67 -56.99
N ILE A 106 44.41 4.84 -56.34
CA ILE A 106 44.40 3.39 -56.45
C ILE A 106 44.56 2.80 -55.04
N ALA A 107 43.75 1.79 -54.72
CA ALA A 107 43.80 1.11 -53.43
C ALA A 107 44.79 -0.07 -53.44
N HIS A 108 44.87 -0.80 -54.56
CA HIS A 108 45.75 -1.96 -54.72
C HIS A 108 46.31 -2.07 -56.14
N VAL A 109 47.41 -2.79 -56.30
CA VAL A 109 48.02 -3.10 -57.59
C VAL A 109 48.14 -4.61 -57.72
N LEU A 110 47.75 -5.14 -58.88
CA LEU A 110 47.81 -6.56 -59.19
C LEU A 110 48.63 -6.81 -60.45
N GLN A 111 49.44 -7.87 -60.44
CA GLN A 111 50.16 -8.32 -61.61
C GLN A 111 49.29 -9.24 -62.48
N LEU A 112 49.48 -9.13 -63.79
CA LEU A 112 48.86 -9.99 -64.80
C LEU A 112 49.83 -11.12 -65.20
N PRO A 113 49.33 -12.35 -65.48
CA PRO A 113 47.92 -12.73 -65.47
C PRO A 113 47.33 -12.81 -64.07
N LEU A 114 46.01 -12.59 -63.94
CA LEU A 114 45.35 -12.78 -62.65
C LEU A 114 45.40 -14.27 -62.27
N GLU A 115 45.65 -14.55 -60.99
CA GLU A 115 45.62 -15.89 -60.40
C GLU A 115 44.46 -16.02 -59.41
N GLU A 116 44.16 -17.25 -58.96
CA GLU A 116 43.05 -17.50 -58.04
C GLU A 116 43.18 -16.75 -56.71
N GLU A 117 44.41 -16.53 -56.22
CA GLU A 117 44.67 -15.81 -54.97
C GLU A 117 44.16 -14.35 -55.00
N HIS A 118 44.10 -13.74 -56.20
CA HIS A 118 43.56 -12.38 -56.36
C HIS A 118 42.04 -12.30 -56.15
N ASN A 119 41.32 -13.43 -56.24
CA ASN A 119 39.87 -13.49 -56.03
C ASN A 119 39.49 -13.13 -54.60
N ASP A 120 40.29 -13.56 -53.61
CA ASP A 120 40.07 -13.26 -52.20
C ASP A 120 40.31 -11.78 -51.88
N LEU A 121 41.32 -11.15 -52.49
CA LEU A 121 41.58 -9.71 -52.33
C LEU A 121 40.43 -8.86 -52.87
N VAL A 122 39.94 -9.17 -54.07
CA VAL A 122 38.79 -8.48 -54.67
C VAL A 122 37.54 -8.67 -53.80
N GLY A 123 37.39 -9.84 -53.17
CA GLY A 123 36.34 -10.12 -52.18
C GLY A 123 36.41 -9.23 -50.95
N ALA A 124 37.57 -9.17 -50.30
CA ALA A 124 37.76 -8.33 -49.13
C ALA A 124 37.44 -6.84 -49.41
N LEU A 125 37.81 -6.34 -50.59
CA LEU A 125 37.53 -4.95 -51.00
C LEU A 125 36.06 -4.71 -51.32
N ALA A 126 35.37 -5.69 -51.91
CA ALA A 126 33.94 -5.62 -52.16
C ALA A 126 33.14 -5.63 -50.85
N GLU A 127 33.55 -6.46 -49.88
CA GLU A 127 32.96 -6.49 -48.54
C GLU A 127 33.15 -5.16 -47.80
N ASP A 128 34.35 -4.59 -47.86
CA ASP A 128 34.64 -3.28 -47.25
C ASP A 128 33.80 -2.15 -47.87
N PHE A 129 33.59 -2.16 -49.20
CA PHE A 129 32.68 -1.24 -49.87
C PHE A 129 31.22 -1.40 -49.37
N GLN A 130 30.74 -2.64 -49.28
CA GLN A 130 29.39 -2.91 -48.78
C GLN A 130 29.23 -2.51 -47.31
N ARG A 131 30.24 -2.75 -46.47
CA ARG A 131 30.27 -2.34 -45.08
C ARG A 131 30.18 -0.82 -44.94
N SER A 132 31.02 -0.08 -45.66
CA SER A 132 31.01 1.40 -45.65
C SER A 132 29.67 1.98 -46.10
N ARG A 133 28.99 1.32 -47.04
CA ARG A 133 27.63 1.69 -47.47
C ARG A 133 26.61 1.48 -46.33
N ARG A 134 26.59 0.29 -45.72
CA ARG A 134 25.69 -0.03 -44.60
C ARG A 134 25.88 0.89 -43.40
N GLU A 135 27.13 1.19 -43.04
CA GLU A 135 27.43 2.11 -41.93
C GLU A 135 26.87 3.52 -42.19
N LYS A 136 26.93 4.01 -43.43
CA LYS A 136 26.37 5.33 -43.77
C LYS A 136 24.84 5.35 -43.79
N ASP A 137 24.23 4.29 -44.31
CA ASP A 137 22.77 4.16 -44.34
C ASP A 137 22.23 4.06 -42.90
N ALA A 138 22.91 3.30 -42.03
CA ALA A 138 22.61 3.23 -40.60
C ALA A 138 22.80 4.58 -39.89
N LEU A 139 23.86 5.34 -40.22
CA LEU A 139 24.07 6.67 -39.67
C LEU A 139 22.96 7.65 -40.08
N ALA A 140 22.51 7.59 -41.33
CA ALA A 140 21.39 8.40 -41.81
C ALA A 140 20.09 8.05 -41.09
N GLN A 141 19.84 6.75 -40.84
CA GLN A 141 18.70 6.30 -40.07
C GLN A 141 18.75 6.79 -38.62
N LEU A 142 19.89 6.62 -37.93
CA LEU A 142 20.07 7.09 -36.55
C LEU A 142 19.89 8.62 -36.43
N GLN A 143 20.30 9.39 -37.44
CA GLN A 143 20.06 10.84 -37.48
C GLN A 143 18.58 11.19 -37.65
N SER A 144 17.82 10.37 -38.39
CA SER A 144 16.38 10.52 -38.52
C SER A 144 15.69 10.22 -37.18
N ASP A 145 16.00 9.07 -36.58
CA ASP A 145 15.40 8.61 -35.31
C ASP A 145 15.71 9.60 -34.17
N SER A 146 16.94 10.11 -34.09
CA SER A 146 17.32 11.13 -33.11
C SER A 146 16.51 12.43 -33.24
N ARG A 147 16.17 12.85 -34.47
CA ARG A 147 15.30 14.02 -34.69
C ARG A 147 13.86 13.75 -34.23
N GLU A 148 13.36 12.53 -34.42
CA GLU A 148 12.02 12.15 -33.99
C GLU A 148 11.91 12.06 -32.47
N LEU A 149 12.91 11.45 -31.80
CA LEU A 149 13.01 11.41 -30.36
C LEU A 149 13.08 12.82 -29.75
N GLY A 150 13.85 13.73 -30.35
CA GLY A 150 13.89 15.13 -29.90
C GLY A 150 12.53 15.82 -29.96
N LYS A 151 11.70 15.54 -30.99
CA LYS A 151 10.32 16.05 -31.07
C LYS A 151 9.43 15.45 -29.98
N ARG A 152 9.54 14.15 -29.73
CA ARG A 152 8.79 13.44 -28.67
C ARG A 152 9.12 13.96 -27.28
N GLU A 153 10.40 14.22 -27.02
CA GLU A 153 10.89 14.80 -25.77
C GLU A 153 10.33 16.21 -25.52
N HIS A 154 10.28 17.06 -26.56
CA HIS A 154 9.69 18.39 -26.46
C HIS A 154 8.19 18.34 -26.15
N GLU A 155 7.45 17.40 -26.77
CA GLU A 155 6.01 17.24 -26.50
C GLU A 155 5.74 16.73 -25.07
N LEU A 156 6.50 15.75 -24.60
CA LEU A 156 6.39 15.27 -23.22
C LEU A 156 6.72 16.37 -22.21
N LYS A 157 7.73 17.19 -22.49
CA LYS A 157 8.09 18.32 -21.63
C LYS A 157 6.96 19.35 -21.54
N ARG A 158 6.27 19.62 -22.66
CA ARG A 158 5.08 20.49 -22.70
C ARG A 158 3.95 19.92 -21.84
N GLN A 159 3.64 18.63 -21.98
CA GLN A 159 2.62 17.95 -21.17
C GLN A 159 2.96 17.97 -19.67
N LEU A 160 4.24 17.81 -19.32
CA LEU A 160 4.70 17.87 -17.93
C LEU A 160 4.53 19.26 -17.34
N ASP A 161 4.84 20.32 -18.11
CA ASP A 161 4.68 21.69 -17.65
C ASP A 161 3.21 22.08 -17.50
N GLU A 162 2.33 21.63 -18.40
CA GLU A 162 0.87 21.78 -18.27
C GLU A 162 0.33 21.07 -17.02
N THR A 163 0.77 19.84 -16.79
CA THR A 163 0.37 19.07 -15.59
C THR A 163 0.85 19.75 -14.31
N ARG A 164 2.09 20.24 -14.28
CA ARG A 164 2.63 21.01 -13.15
C ARG A 164 1.85 22.29 -12.88
N GLN A 165 1.40 22.97 -13.93
CA GLN A 165 0.59 24.18 -13.78
C GLN A 165 -0.78 23.86 -13.20
N ASN A 166 -1.45 22.81 -13.69
CA ASN A 166 -2.72 22.34 -13.15
C ASN A 166 -2.61 21.96 -11.66
N LEU A 167 -1.51 21.28 -11.30
CA LEU A 167 -1.25 20.85 -9.92
C LEU A 167 -1.00 22.03 -8.99
N ARG A 168 -0.33 23.09 -9.48
CA ARG A 168 -0.18 24.36 -8.73
C ARG A 168 -1.50 25.06 -8.48
N SER A 169 -2.39 25.09 -9.48
CA SER A 169 -3.73 25.68 -9.32
C SER A 169 -4.57 24.90 -8.30
N ALA A 170 -4.61 23.57 -8.41
CA ALA A 170 -5.32 22.71 -7.46
C ALA A 170 -4.80 22.84 -6.02
N ASN A 171 -3.48 22.92 -5.84
CA ASN A 171 -2.89 23.18 -4.52
C ASN A 171 -3.25 24.56 -3.96
N GLY A 172 -3.41 25.57 -4.82
CA GLY A 172 -3.87 26.89 -4.43
C GLY A 172 -5.32 26.88 -3.93
N GLU A 173 -6.21 26.19 -4.64
CA GLU A 173 -7.61 25.99 -4.23
C GLU A 173 -7.70 25.22 -2.91
N LEU A 174 -6.93 24.14 -2.76
CA LEU A 174 -6.84 23.37 -1.50
C LEU A 174 -6.36 24.24 -0.34
N ALA A 175 -5.37 25.12 -0.54
CA ALA A 175 -4.90 26.02 0.50
C ALA A 175 -5.97 27.06 0.90
N GLN A 176 -6.79 27.52 -0.05
CA GLN A 176 -7.89 28.43 0.23
C GLN A 176 -9.02 27.73 1.01
N LEU A 177 -9.43 26.54 0.57
CA LEU A 177 -10.42 25.69 1.27
C LEU A 177 -9.96 25.35 2.68
N THR A 178 -8.66 25.05 2.86
CA THR A 178 -8.08 24.78 4.18
C THR A 178 -8.19 26.00 5.10
N ARG A 179 -7.93 27.20 4.57
CA ARG A 179 -8.04 28.46 5.32
C ARG A 179 -9.50 28.83 5.65
N GLU A 180 -10.44 28.48 4.78
CA GLU A 180 -11.89 28.61 5.06
C GLU A 180 -12.36 27.62 6.13
N LEU A 181 -11.86 26.38 6.10
CA LEU A 181 -12.07 25.37 7.15
C LEU A 181 -11.46 25.81 8.50
N GLU A 182 -10.29 26.44 8.49
CA GLU A 182 -9.69 27.02 9.69
C GLU A 182 -10.61 28.08 10.32
N VAL A 183 -11.18 28.99 9.53
CA VAL A 183 -12.13 30.01 10.02
C VAL A 183 -13.39 29.38 10.63
N LEU A 184 -13.93 28.33 10.00
CA LEU A 184 -15.08 27.58 10.51
C LEU A 184 -14.75 26.73 11.76
N SER A 185 -13.48 26.34 11.92
CA SER A 185 -13.04 25.55 13.07
C SER A 185 -12.91 26.35 14.37
N PHE A 186 -12.74 27.68 14.30
CA PHE A 186 -12.50 28.52 15.49
C PHE A 186 -13.61 29.52 15.83
N ARG A 187 -14.45 29.93 14.87
CA ARG A 187 -15.48 30.97 15.07
C ARG A 187 -16.89 30.41 14.93
N ASP A 188 -17.84 31.03 15.63
CA ASP A 188 -19.26 30.80 15.41
C ASP A 188 -19.72 31.59 14.16
N PRO A 189 -20.31 30.94 13.14
CA PRO A 189 -20.62 31.58 11.86
C PRO A 189 -21.72 32.65 11.96
N LEU A 190 -22.58 32.61 12.99
CA LEU A 190 -23.67 33.58 13.16
C LEU A 190 -23.20 34.87 13.84
N THR A 191 -22.37 34.73 14.89
CA THR A 191 -22.02 35.84 15.79
C THR A 191 -20.59 36.35 15.61
N GLY A 192 -19.71 35.59 14.94
CA GLY A 192 -18.29 35.92 14.76
C GLY A 192 -17.46 35.81 16.04
N LEU A 193 -18.05 35.39 17.17
CA LEU A 193 -17.34 35.09 18.41
C LEU A 193 -16.60 33.75 18.30
N TYR A 194 -15.79 33.39 19.29
CA TYR A 194 -15.24 32.03 19.35
C TYR A 194 -16.38 31.00 19.43
N ASN A 195 -16.20 29.85 18.79
CA ASN A 195 -17.09 28.72 18.99
C ASN A 195 -16.72 27.99 20.31
N HIS A 196 -17.57 27.03 20.72
CA HIS A 196 -17.39 26.32 21.98
C HIS A 196 -16.04 25.61 22.11
N ARG A 197 -15.53 25.02 21.02
CA ARG A 197 -14.27 24.28 20.99
C ARG A 197 -13.08 25.21 21.20
N ALA A 198 -12.99 26.27 20.40
CA ALA A 198 -11.94 27.27 20.49
C ALA A 198 -11.95 28.00 21.86
N PHE A 199 -13.13 28.23 22.42
CA PHE A 199 -13.26 28.85 23.73
C PHE A 199 -12.70 27.97 24.85
N GLN A 200 -12.96 26.66 24.83
CA GLN A 200 -12.42 25.74 25.84
C GLN A 200 -10.90 25.66 25.79
N GLU A 201 -10.32 25.59 24.59
CA GLU A 201 -8.87 25.62 24.40
C GLU A 201 -8.28 26.91 24.97
N ARG A 202 -8.89 28.06 24.65
CA ARG A 202 -8.41 29.34 25.15
C ARG A 202 -8.59 29.53 26.65
N LEU A 203 -9.69 29.03 27.23
CA LEU A 203 -9.92 29.05 28.67
C LEU A 203 -8.84 28.25 29.41
N ARG A 204 -8.44 27.08 28.87
CA ARG A 204 -7.34 26.27 29.44
C ARG A 204 -6.02 27.05 29.42
N GLU A 205 -5.73 27.76 28.33
CA GLU A 205 -4.52 28.60 28.24
C GLU A 205 -4.53 29.75 29.24
N GLU A 206 -5.64 30.49 29.36
CA GLU A 206 -5.74 31.62 30.29
C GLU A 206 -5.75 31.15 31.75
N LEU A 207 -6.34 29.98 32.05
CA LEU A 207 -6.27 29.37 33.38
C LEU A 207 -4.84 28.96 33.73
N ALA A 208 -4.10 28.38 32.78
CA ALA A 208 -2.70 28.06 32.97
C ALA A 208 -1.84 29.33 33.23
N ARG A 209 -2.16 30.45 32.58
CA ARG A 209 -1.52 31.75 32.83
C ARG A 209 -1.90 32.32 34.21
N ALA A 210 -3.19 32.32 34.56
CA ALA A 210 -3.70 32.76 35.84
C ALA A 210 -3.07 31.99 37.01
N THR A 211 -2.99 30.67 36.87
CA THR A 211 -2.28 29.77 37.80
C THR A 211 -0.80 30.14 37.92
N ARG A 212 -0.15 30.40 36.78
CA ARG A 212 1.29 30.72 36.73
C ARG A 212 1.66 32.06 37.41
N TYR A 213 0.78 33.05 37.31
CA TYR A 213 1.01 34.41 37.83
C TYR A 213 0.22 34.72 39.11
N GLU A 214 -0.42 33.70 39.70
CA GLU A 214 -1.28 33.81 40.89
C GLU A 214 -2.34 34.91 40.74
N GLN A 215 -2.86 35.06 39.52
CA GLN A 215 -3.90 36.02 39.20
C GLN A 215 -5.27 35.33 39.20
N PRO A 216 -6.34 36.00 39.64
CA PRO A 216 -7.67 35.44 39.56
C PRO A 216 -8.16 35.37 38.11
N LEU A 217 -8.91 34.33 37.75
CA LEU A 217 -9.58 34.20 36.46
C LEU A 217 -11.05 33.89 36.72
N SER A 218 -11.95 34.70 36.16
CA SER A 218 -13.38 34.47 36.32
C SER A 218 -14.02 34.02 35.01
N LEU A 219 -14.97 33.11 35.11
CA LEU A 219 -15.78 32.61 34.00
C LEU A 219 -17.23 33.02 34.20
N VAL A 220 -17.83 33.57 33.15
CA VAL A 220 -19.21 34.00 33.10
C VAL A 220 -19.95 33.22 32.01
N PHE A 221 -21.07 32.60 32.36
CA PHE A 221 -22.04 32.07 31.41
C PHE A 221 -23.31 32.91 31.44
N CYS A 222 -23.77 33.33 30.26
CA CYS A 222 -24.94 34.18 30.09
C CYS A 222 -25.93 33.51 29.13
N ASP A 223 -27.17 33.36 29.56
CA ASP A 223 -28.25 32.75 28.79
C ASP A 223 -29.40 33.74 28.65
N VAL A 224 -29.90 33.90 27.43
CA VAL A 224 -30.99 34.85 27.14
C VAL A 224 -32.32 34.24 27.58
N ASP A 225 -32.98 34.90 28.52
CA ASP A 225 -34.23 34.40 29.09
C ASP A 225 -35.36 34.44 28.04
N ASN A 226 -36.16 33.37 28.01
CA ASN A 226 -37.30 33.20 27.11
C ASN A 226 -36.97 33.31 25.61
N PHE A 227 -35.73 33.08 25.20
CA PHE A 227 -35.33 33.14 23.78
C PHE A 227 -36.14 32.20 22.87
N GLY A 228 -36.59 31.05 23.40
CA GLY A 228 -37.50 30.15 22.68
C GLY A 228 -38.84 30.79 22.28
N GLU A 229 -39.34 31.75 23.06
CA GLU A 229 -40.57 32.50 22.74
C GLU A 229 -40.36 33.44 21.55
N ILE A 230 -39.18 34.07 21.45
CA ILE A 230 -38.78 34.91 20.32
C ILE A 230 -38.75 34.09 19.04
N ASN A 231 -38.10 32.91 19.06
CA ASN A 231 -38.05 32.03 17.89
C ASN A 231 -39.43 31.50 17.49
N SER A 232 -40.27 31.15 18.47
CA SER A 232 -41.59 30.56 18.22
C SER A 232 -42.60 31.59 17.70
N ARG A 233 -42.52 32.85 18.17
CA ARG A 233 -43.48 33.91 17.82
C ARG A 233 -43.04 34.74 16.62
N LEU A 234 -41.74 34.98 16.45
CA LEU A 234 -41.18 35.93 15.48
C LEU A 234 -40.30 35.26 14.41
N GLY A 235 -40.05 33.95 14.55
CA GLY A 235 -39.26 33.16 13.61
C GLY A 235 -37.75 33.24 13.85
N TYR A 236 -37.05 32.23 13.37
CA TYR A 236 -35.60 32.05 13.58
C TYR A 236 -34.74 33.19 13.01
N GLN A 237 -35.20 33.88 11.96
CA GLN A 237 -34.46 35.01 11.37
C GLN A 237 -34.35 36.19 12.35
N ILE A 238 -35.42 36.48 13.10
CA ILE A 238 -35.41 37.53 14.13
C ILE A 238 -34.60 37.07 15.35
N GLY A 239 -34.67 35.79 15.71
CA GLY A 239 -33.80 35.20 16.73
C GLY A 239 -32.31 35.33 16.39
N ASP A 240 -31.93 35.03 15.16
CA ASP A 240 -30.55 35.13 14.66
C ASP A 240 -30.04 36.57 14.66
N GLU A 241 -30.88 37.53 14.23
CA GLU A 241 -30.55 38.96 14.30
C GLU A 241 -30.37 39.42 15.75
N THR A 242 -31.20 38.90 16.67
CA THR A 242 -31.12 39.19 18.11
C THR A 242 -29.81 38.67 18.70
N LEU A 243 -29.40 37.45 18.37
CA LEU A 243 -28.12 36.89 18.80
C LEU A 243 -26.91 37.67 18.24
N ARG A 244 -26.99 38.15 17.00
CA ARG A 244 -25.95 39.00 16.40
C ARG A 244 -25.84 40.35 17.10
N LYS A 245 -26.97 40.97 17.45
CA LYS A 245 -27.03 42.21 18.24
C LYS A 245 -26.46 42.00 19.64
N LEU A 246 -26.82 40.90 20.31
CA LEU A 246 -26.26 40.52 21.62
C LEU A 246 -24.75 40.33 21.59
N ALA A 247 -24.24 39.57 20.61
CA ALA A 247 -22.81 39.36 20.43
C ALA A 247 -22.07 40.70 20.25
N THR A 248 -22.61 41.59 19.43
CA THR A 248 -22.00 42.89 19.13
C THR A 248 -22.08 43.86 20.32
N SER A 249 -23.24 43.95 20.98
CA SER A 249 -23.52 44.96 22.01
C SER A 249 -23.04 44.58 23.41
N VAL A 250 -22.85 43.28 23.70
CA VAL A 250 -22.54 42.78 25.06
C VAL A 250 -21.20 42.06 25.13
N PHE A 251 -20.87 41.23 24.13
CA PHE A 251 -19.75 40.28 24.22
C PHE A 251 -18.54 40.64 23.34
N SER A 252 -18.68 41.56 22.39
CA SER A 252 -17.59 41.97 21.50
C SER A 252 -16.58 42.88 22.22
N SER A 253 -15.34 42.91 21.73
CA SER A 253 -14.31 43.86 22.18
C SER A 253 -14.61 45.31 21.78
N THR A 254 -15.64 45.54 20.96
CA THR A 254 -16.10 46.86 20.50
C THR A 254 -17.36 47.35 21.26
N ALA A 255 -17.86 46.58 22.24
CA ALA A 255 -19.00 46.93 23.08
C ALA A 255 -18.71 48.15 24.00
N ARG A 256 -19.75 48.95 24.30
CA ARG A 256 -19.68 50.17 25.13
C ARG A 256 -19.16 49.93 26.55
N VAL A 257 -19.32 48.71 27.07
CA VAL A 257 -18.62 48.23 28.26
C VAL A 257 -17.47 47.38 27.76
N ALA A 258 -16.30 47.99 27.64
CA ALA A 258 -15.14 47.36 27.03
C ALA A 258 -14.82 46.01 27.69
N ASN A 259 -14.96 44.91 26.94
CA ASN A 259 -14.13 43.74 27.17
C ASN A 259 -12.68 44.19 26.93
N ARG A 260 -11.79 43.94 27.89
CA ARG A 260 -10.35 44.15 27.68
C ARG A 260 -9.94 43.29 26.48
N LYS A 261 -8.89 43.69 25.74
CA LYS A 261 -8.33 42.85 24.66
C LYS A 261 -7.95 41.45 25.13
N SER A 262 -7.73 41.28 26.43
CA SER A 262 -7.46 40.00 27.11
C SER A 262 -8.70 39.14 27.35
N ASP A 263 -9.90 39.71 27.35
CA ASP A 263 -11.13 38.98 27.64
C ASP A 263 -11.53 38.16 26.41
N VAL A 264 -11.94 36.92 26.67
CA VAL A 264 -12.27 35.96 25.61
C VAL A 264 -13.77 35.70 25.65
N SER A 265 -14.47 35.98 24.55
CA SER A 265 -15.91 35.77 24.45
C SER A 265 -16.27 34.74 23.39
N ALA A 266 -17.28 33.93 23.66
CA ALA A 266 -17.74 32.86 22.79
C ALA A 266 -19.26 32.72 22.79
N ARG A 267 -19.80 32.22 21.68
CA ARG A 267 -21.13 31.59 21.68
C ARG A 267 -20.93 30.11 21.95
N PHE A 268 -21.36 29.67 23.12
CA PHE A 268 -21.06 28.34 23.62
C PHE A 268 -22.04 27.28 23.08
N SER A 269 -23.32 27.62 22.94
CA SER A 269 -24.34 26.77 22.27
C SER A 269 -25.65 27.55 22.19
N GLY A 270 -26.38 27.50 21.08
CA GLY A 270 -27.73 28.10 21.00
C GLY A 270 -27.75 29.57 21.44
N GLU A 271 -28.48 29.87 22.51
CA GLU A 271 -28.63 31.17 23.17
C GLU A 271 -27.63 31.42 24.32
N LEU A 272 -26.74 30.46 24.59
CA LEU A 272 -25.75 30.50 25.68
C LEU A 272 -24.43 31.12 25.21
N PHE A 273 -24.03 32.21 25.87
CA PHE A 273 -22.77 32.91 25.70
C PHE A 273 -21.83 32.65 26.88
N ALA A 274 -20.52 32.70 26.62
CA ALA A 274 -19.49 32.56 27.63
C ALA A 274 -18.44 33.67 27.52
N ALA A 275 -17.92 34.13 28.65
CA ALA A 275 -16.82 35.07 28.72
C ALA A 275 -15.81 34.64 29.79
N ALA A 276 -14.54 34.49 29.39
CA ALA A 276 -13.42 34.31 30.29
C ALA A 276 -12.76 35.67 30.55
N LEU A 277 -12.54 35.97 31.83
CA LEU A 277 -12.09 37.26 32.34
C LEU A 277 -10.77 37.10 33.09
N PRO A 278 -9.62 37.12 32.39
CA PRO A 278 -8.31 37.04 33.03
C PRO A 278 -8.07 38.18 34.00
N GLU A 279 -7.31 37.91 35.06
CA GLU A 279 -6.92 38.90 36.09
C GLU A 279 -8.12 39.61 36.72
N THR A 280 -9.23 38.88 36.87
CA THR A 280 -10.50 39.41 37.39
C THR A 280 -10.98 38.53 38.54
N SER A 281 -11.08 39.13 39.74
CA SER A 281 -11.63 38.48 40.93
C SER A 281 -13.13 38.22 40.81
N LYS A 282 -13.67 37.39 41.71
CA LYS A 282 -15.10 37.05 41.75
C LYS A 282 -16.01 38.28 41.87
N ASP A 283 -15.65 39.23 42.73
CA ASP A 283 -16.38 40.50 42.84
C ASP A 283 -16.29 41.35 41.58
N GLY A 284 -15.11 41.42 40.95
CA GLY A 284 -14.92 42.15 39.69
C GLY A 284 -15.74 41.55 38.55
N ALA A 285 -15.81 40.21 38.50
CA ALA A 285 -16.63 39.48 37.55
C ALA A 285 -18.12 39.69 37.80
N ARG A 286 -18.55 39.78 39.06
CA ARG A 286 -19.94 40.09 39.43
C ARG A 286 -20.36 41.46 38.94
N VAL A 287 -19.53 42.49 39.13
CA VAL A 287 -19.82 43.84 38.60
C VAL A 287 -19.94 43.82 37.08
N LYS A 288 -19.09 43.05 36.39
CA LYS A 288 -19.13 42.95 34.94
C LYS A 288 -20.34 42.15 34.43
N ALA A 289 -20.68 41.06 35.11
CA ALA A 289 -21.88 40.27 34.85
C ALA A 289 -23.15 41.10 35.03
N GLU A 290 -23.23 41.91 36.10
CA GLU A 290 -24.38 42.79 36.34
C GLU A 290 -24.54 43.83 35.22
N ARG A 291 -23.44 44.41 34.75
CA ARG A 291 -23.46 45.31 33.59
C ARG A 291 -23.88 44.60 32.30
N MET A 292 -23.44 43.36 32.08
CA MET A 292 -23.89 42.56 30.94
C MET A 292 -25.40 42.33 31.00
N ARG A 293 -25.93 41.98 32.18
CA ARG A 293 -27.37 41.80 32.42
C ARG A 293 -28.16 43.08 32.15
N GLU A 294 -27.71 44.21 32.67
CA GLU A 294 -28.33 45.53 32.45
C GLU A 294 -28.33 45.92 30.97
N LEU A 295 -27.25 45.64 30.23
CA LEU A 295 -27.17 45.89 28.79
C LEU A 295 -28.17 45.05 28.00
N VAL A 296 -28.35 43.78 28.36
CA VAL A 296 -29.38 42.93 27.75
C VAL A 296 -30.78 43.49 28.07
N ALA A 297 -31.02 43.89 29.32
CA ALA A 297 -32.30 44.43 29.76
C ALA A 297 -32.62 45.83 29.19
N ALA A 298 -31.60 46.58 28.77
CA ALA A 298 -31.73 47.88 28.12
C ALA A 298 -31.88 47.80 26.59
N MET A 299 -31.80 46.60 26.01
CA MET A 299 -32.10 46.42 24.59
C MET A 299 -33.58 46.73 24.32
N PRO A 300 -33.92 47.28 23.15
CA PRO A 300 -35.31 47.51 22.78
C PRO A 300 -36.13 46.22 22.87
N ASP A 301 -37.35 46.34 23.39
CA ASP A 301 -38.31 45.23 23.36
C ASP A 301 -38.52 44.78 21.91
N ILE A 302 -38.55 43.46 21.72
CA ILE A 302 -38.75 42.85 20.40
C ILE A 302 -40.20 42.40 20.31
N ASP A 303 -41.04 43.16 19.58
CA ASP A 303 -42.48 42.92 19.49
C ASP A 303 -43.20 42.81 20.86
N GLY A 304 -42.79 43.63 21.83
CA GLY A 304 -43.32 43.63 23.20
C GLY A 304 -42.77 42.54 24.11
N ILE A 305 -41.83 41.70 23.63
CA ILE A 305 -41.06 40.77 24.45
C ILE A 305 -39.88 41.53 25.06
N LYS A 306 -39.86 41.62 26.39
CA LYS A 306 -38.79 42.28 27.12
C LYS A 306 -37.56 41.36 27.23
N MET A 307 -36.42 41.87 26.78
CA MET A 307 -35.17 41.13 26.83
C MET A 307 -34.64 41.05 28.26
N SER A 308 -34.18 39.86 28.66
CA SER A 308 -33.47 39.66 29.93
C SER A 308 -32.48 38.50 29.81
N ALA A 309 -31.55 38.39 30.76
CA ALA A 309 -30.57 37.32 30.79
C ALA A 309 -30.33 36.80 32.20
N SER A 310 -30.19 35.49 32.30
CA SER A 310 -29.71 34.81 33.49
C SER A 310 -28.20 34.57 33.35
N ILE A 311 -27.44 34.91 34.39
CA ILE A 311 -25.98 34.84 34.35
C ILE A 311 -25.45 34.05 35.55
N GLY A 312 -24.61 33.05 35.27
CA GLY A 312 -23.85 32.30 36.26
C GLY A 312 -22.38 32.66 36.20
N LEU A 313 -21.75 32.87 37.36
CA LEU A 313 -20.31 33.12 37.44
C LEU A 313 -19.62 32.17 38.41
N ALA A 314 -18.37 31.86 38.10
CA ALA A 314 -17.44 31.15 38.99
C ALA A 314 -16.02 31.68 38.77
N SER A 315 -15.18 31.60 39.78
CA SER A 315 -13.83 32.17 39.75
C SER A 315 -12.77 31.17 40.18
N TYR A 316 -11.66 31.13 39.45
CA TYR A 316 -10.42 30.53 39.88
C TYR A 316 -9.61 31.56 40.71
N PRO A 317 -9.00 31.16 41.84
CA PRO A 317 -8.98 29.80 42.41
C PRO A 317 -10.12 29.50 43.40
N GLU A 318 -11.00 30.46 43.70
CA GLU A 318 -11.98 30.38 44.80
C GLU A 318 -13.01 29.24 44.66
N ASP A 319 -13.55 29.03 43.46
CA ASP A 319 -14.67 28.14 43.18
C ASP A 319 -14.25 26.85 42.46
N ALA A 320 -13.09 26.87 41.80
CA ALA A 320 -12.59 25.80 40.97
C ALA A 320 -11.08 25.92 40.72
N ASP A 321 -10.46 24.78 40.40
CA ASP A 321 -9.02 24.57 40.22
C ASP A 321 -8.62 24.15 38.79
N SER A 322 -9.59 23.85 37.92
CA SER A 322 -9.41 23.41 36.54
C SER A 322 -10.43 24.06 35.62
N ALA A 323 -10.18 24.08 34.30
CA ALA A 323 -11.11 24.69 33.35
C ALA A 323 -12.46 23.97 33.34
N ASP A 324 -12.45 22.64 33.49
CA ASP A 324 -13.67 21.83 33.51
C ASP A 324 -14.45 21.99 34.81
N SER A 325 -13.77 22.07 35.97
CA SER A 325 -14.42 22.38 37.25
C SER A 325 -15.00 23.80 37.25
N LEU A 326 -14.29 24.77 36.65
CA LEU A 326 -14.75 26.15 36.52
C LEU A 326 -15.98 26.27 35.60
N ILE A 327 -16.01 25.55 34.48
CA ILE A 327 -17.18 25.45 33.60
C ILE A 327 -18.37 24.83 34.34
N LYS A 328 -18.16 23.73 35.08
CA LYS A 328 -19.23 23.07 35.85
C LYS A 328 -19.79 24.00 36.93
N ALA A 329 -18.93 24.70 37.67
CA ALA A 329 -19.32 25.65 38.71
C ALA A 329 -20.15 26.81 38.12
N ALA A 330 -19.67 27.45 37.05
CA ALA A 330 -20.38 28.55 36.42
C ALA A 330 -21.73 28.12 35.80
N ARG A 331 -21.83 26.91 35.22
CA ARG A 331 -23.11 26.35 34.73
C ARG A 331 -24.08 26.02 35.86
N SER A 332 -23.58 25.55 37.00
CA SER A 332 -24.40 25.32 38.20
C SER A 332 -24.98 26.64 38.70
N ALA A 333 -24.17 27.70 38.78
CA ALA A 333 -24.60 29.03 39.15
C ALA A 333 -25.65 29.60 38.18
N LEU A 334 -25.47 29.38 36.88
CA LEU A 334 -26.46 29.79 35.86
C LEU A 334 -27.81 29.09 36.06
N ARG A 335 -27.81 27.80 36.40
CA ARG A 335 -29.04 27.07 36.71
C ARG A 335 -29.76 27.66 37.92
N SER A 336 -29.01 28.00 38.97
CA SER A 336 -29.56 28.70 40.12
C SER A 336 -30.15 30.07 39.75
N ALA A 337 -29.50 30.83 38.86
CA ALA A 337 -30.04 32.10 38.36
C ALA A 337 -31.37 31.92 37.61
N LYS A 338 -31.48 30.88 36.77
CA LYS A 338 -32.75 30.57 36.07
C LYS A 338 -33.87 30.17 37.04
N ASN A 339 -33.54 29.44 38.10
CA ASN A 339 -34.52 28.99 39.10
C ASN A 339 -34.93 30.11 40.08
N ALA A 340 -34.09 31.12 40.28
CA ALA A 340 -34.33 32.24 41.21
C ALA A 340 -35.19 33.38 40.61
N GLY A 341 -35.96 33.11 39.56
CA GLY A 341 -36.86 34.09 38.92
C GLY A 341 -36.31 34.74 37.64
N LYS A 342 -35.18 34.25 37.08
CA LYS A 342 -34.52 34.76 35.86
C LYS A 342 -34.06 36.22 35.99
N ASN A 343 -33.46 36.80 34.95
CA ASN A 343 -32.97 38.18 34.94
C ASN A 343 -32.08 38.52 36.15
N THR A 344 -31.15 37.64 36.50
CA THR A 344 -30.31 37.78 37.69
C THR A 344 -28.91 37.20 37.47
N VAL A 345 -27.97 37.65 38.30
CA VAL A 345 -26.60 37.15 38.36
C VAL A 345 -26.44 36.33 39.63
N VAL A 346 -25.97 35.09 39.50
CA VAL A 346 -25.66 34.22 40.65
C VAL A 346 -24.21 33.79 40.59
N ALA A 347 -23.50 33.94 41.71
CA ALA A 347 -22.17 33.37 41.88
C ALA A 347 -22.24 31.95 42.43
N PHE A 348 -21.32 31.08 42.00
CA PHE A 348 -21.20 29.75 42.56
C PHE A 348 -20.96 29.82 44.08
N GLY A 349 -21.67 29.00 44.85
CA GLY A 349 -21.62 28.99 46.31
C GLY A 349 -22.59 29.94 47.03
N GLU A 350 -23.29 30.84 46.32
CA GLU A 350 -24.33 31.67 46.93
C GLU A 350 -25.69 30.94 46.91
N GLN A 351 -26.10 30.37 48.05
CA GLN A 351 -27.50 29.96 48.27
C GLN A 351 -28.29 31.20 48.71
N ARG A 352 -29.18 31.72 47.85
CA ARG A 352 -30.26 32.60 48.30
C ARG A 352 -31.40 31.73 48.83
N SER A 353 -31.55 31.72 50.15
CA SER A 353 -32.80 31.33 50.81
C SER A 353 -33.90 32.30 50.37
N ALA A 354 -34.81 31.84 49.52
CA ALA A 354 -36.07 32.49 49.23
C ALA A 354 -37.20 31.60 49.76
N GLU A 355 -37.93 32.17 50.71
CA GLU A 355 -39.05 31.63 51.45
C GLU A 355 -40.31 31.45 50.57
N MET A 356 -41.10 30.43 50.92
CA MET A 356 -42.56 30.28 50.75
C MET A 356 -43.17 30.45 49.36
N LEU A 357 -43.75 29.36 48.83
CA LEU A 357 -45.19 29.22 48.58
C LEU A 357 -45.52 27.74 48.31
N ASP A 358 -46.59 27.28 48.96
CA ASP A 358 -47.15 25.92 48.98
C ASP A 358 -47.63 25.45 47.60
N ASP A 359 -47.47 24.15 47.31
CA ASP A 359 -48.56 23.18 47.09
C ASP A 359 -48.08 21.93 46.32
N ASP A 360 -48.59 20.80 46.81
CA ASP A 360 -48.71 19.44 46.27
C ASP A 360 -48.22 19.13 44.84
N ASP A 361 -47.31 18.16 44.72
CA ASP A 361 -47.59 16.87 44.05
C ASP A 361 -46.37 15.93 44.09
N GLU A 362 -46.64 14.63 44.26
CA GLU A 362 -45.67 13.54 44.36
C GLU A 362 -44.66 13.47 43.18
N PRO A 363 -43.39 13.08 43.42
CA PRO A 363 -42.48 12.75 42.34
C PRO A 363 -42.79 11.36 41.77
N GLY A 364 -43.38 11.34 40.58
CA GLY A 364 -43.44 10.17 39.72
C GLY A 364 -42.05 9.57 39.49
N THR A 365 -41.92 8.31 39.86
CA THR A 365 -40.75 7.44 39.72
C THR A 365 -40.27 7.36 38.26
N ASN A 366 -39.05 7.83 38.00
CA ASN A 366 -38.22 7.32 36.90
C ASN A 366 -37.19 6.34 37.49
N PRO A 367 -36.90 5.22 36.80
CA PRO A 367 -36.22 4.07 37.38
C PRO A 367 -34.75 4.38 37.74
N PRO A 368 -34.19 3.67 38.73
CA PRO A 368 -32.83 3.91 39.18
C PRO A 368 -31.84 3.53 38.08
N ILE A 369 -31.02 4.51 37.67
CA ILE A 369 -29.73 4.24 37.03
C ILE A 369 -28.97 3.30 37.97
N GLY A 370 -28.63 2.12 37.44
CA GLY A 370 -28.14 0.98 38.19
C GLY A 370 -27.08 1.34 39.22
N LYS A 371 -27.26 0.76 40.43
CA LYS A 371 -26.16 0.62 41.39
C LYS A 371 -24.95 -0.02 40.69
N PRO A 372 -23.72 0.39 41.04
CA PRO A 372 -22.54 -0.31 40.58
C PRO A 372 -22.57 -1.74 41.11
N LEU A 373 -22.44 -2.70 40.21
CA LEU A 373 -22.08 -4.07 40.56
C LEU A 373 -20.76 -3.99 41.34
N LEU A 374 -20.79 -4.44 42.59
CA LEU A 374 -19.61 -4.59 43.44
C LEU A 374 -18.68 -5.64 42.82
N GLY A 375 -17.42 -5.27 42.61
CA GLY A 375 -16.31 -6.20 42.37
C GLY A 375 -15.38 -5.79 41.23
N SER A 376 -14.48 -4.83 41.51
CA SER A 376 -13.34 -4.39 40.68
C SER A 376 -13.64 -4.05 39.21
N GLY A 377 -14.24 -2.87 38.99
CA GLY A 377 -14.09 -2.20 37.70
C GLY A 377 -12.61 -1.84 37.43
N PRO A 378 -12.20 -1.70 36.16
CA PRO A 378 -10.80 -1.48 35.79
C PRO A 378 -10.24 -0.22 36.49
N PRO A 379 -8.93 -0.21 36.84
CA PRO A 379 -8.30 0.92 37.52
C PRO A 379 -8.48 2.20 36.69
N ARG A 380 -9.23 3.16 37.23
CA ARG A 380 -9.42 4.46 36.60
C ARG A 380 -8.19 5.32 36.88
N PHE A 381 -7.26 5.36 35.93
CA PHE A 381 -6.06 6.17 36.06
C PHE A 381 -6.37 7.68 35.93
N PRO A 382 -5.86 8.51 36.84
CA PRO A 382 -5.98 9.96 36.74
C PRO A 382 -5.10 10.53 35.61
N SER A 383 -5.38 11.78 35.24
CA SER A 383 -4.53 12.51 34.30
C SER A 383 -3.14 12.76 34.90
N TYR A 384 -2.09 12.80 34.07
CA TYR A 384 -0.75 13.13 34.56
C TYR A 384 -0.70 14.54 35.19
N HIS A 385 -1.58 15.46 34.78
CA HIS A 385 -1.72 16.77 35.43
C HIS A 385 -2.20 16.65 36.87
N GLN A 386 -3.14 15.75 37.15
CA GLN A 386 -3.64 15.49 38.51
C GLN A 386 -2.59 14.85 39.41
N ARG A 387 -1.59 14.17 38.83
CA ARG A 387 -0.45 13.57 39.55
C ARG A 387 0.83 14.40 39.46
N MET A 388 0.76 15.66 38.99
CA MET A 388 1.93 16.49 38.74
C MET A 388 2.81 16.64 39.99
N ALA A 389 2.22 16.83 41.17
CA ALA A 389 2.96 16.95 42.42
C ALA A 389 3.79 15.69 42.75
N GLU A 390 3.25 14.50 42.50
CA GLU A 390 3.97 13.23 42.70
C GLU A 390 5.14 13.09 41.71
N ILE A 391 4.92 13.47 40.44
CA ILE A 391 5.92 13.40 39.38
C ILE A 391 7.06 14.40 39.63
N VAL A 392 6.73 15.63 40.05
CA VAL A 392 7.71 16.66 40.44
C VAL A 392 8.53 16.17 41.64
N ALA A 393 7.87 15.65 42.67
CA ALA A 393 8.57 15.10 43.84
C ALA A 393 9.51 13.94 43.46
N ALA A 394 9.13 13.11 42.48
CA ALA A 394 10.00 12.06 41.95
C ALA A 394 11.20 12.64 41.18
N LEU A 395 11.02 13.70 40.38
CA LEU A 395 12.09 14.38 39.65
C LEU A 395 13.09 15.06 40.58
N GLU A 396 12.61 15.74 41.61
CA GLU A 396 13.45 16.41 42.60
C GLU A 396 14.25 15.39 43.43
N ARG A 397 13.56 14.37 43.94
CA ARG A 397 14.18 13.32 44.78
C ARG A 397 15.24 12.54 44.02
N ASN A 398 14.98 12.22 42.76
CA ASN A 398 15.79 11.28 42.00
C ASN A 398 16.73 11.93 40.98
N ARG A 399 16.67 13.26 40.82
CA ARG A 399 17.42 14.06 39.82
C ARG A 399 17.15 13.73 38.35
N ALA A 400 16.38 12.69 38.06
CA ALA A 400 15.97 12.30 36.72
C ALA A 400 14.68 11.49 36.77
N VAL A 401 13.86 11.63 35.74
CA VAL A 401 12.63 10.84 35.53
C VAL A 401 12.54 10.45 34.07
N ALA A 402 12.03 9.25 33.82
CA ALA A 402 11.74 8.78 32.47
C ALA A 402 10.23 8.58 32.29
N SER A 403 9.79 8.63 31.04
CA SER A 403 8.40 8.44 30.66
C SER A 403 8.32 7.45 29.51
N LEU A 404 7.33 6.57 29.57
CA LEU A 404 6.82 5.81 28.44
C LEU A 404 5.50 6.44 27.99
N TYR A 405 5.31 6.58 26.69
CA TYR A 405 4.08 7.07 26.08
C TYR A 405 3.50 5.94 25.23
N VAL A 406 2.39 5.37 25.68
CA VAL A 406 1.67 4.27 25.02
C VAL A 406 0.59 4.88 24.15
N ASP A 407 0.83 4.93 22.84
CA ASP A 407 -0.11 5.50 21.89
C ASP A 407 -1.16 4.47 21.46
N LEU A 408 -2.44 4.74 21.78
CA LEU A 408 -3.58 3.91 21.41
C LEU A 408 -4.46 4.58 20.34
N SER A 409 -3.99 5.64 19.67
CA SER A 409 -4.77 6.43 18.72
C SER A 409 -5.33 5.62 17.53
N HIS A 410 -4.70 4.49 17.19
CA HIS A 410 -5.17 3.57 16.14
C HIS A 410 -6.46 2.83 16.50
N LEU A 411 -6.83 2.75 17.78
CA LEU A 411 -8.09 2.16 18.22
C LEU A 411 -9.31 2.99 17.79
N ARG A 412 -9.13 4.19 17.22
CA ARG A 412 -10.23 4.97 16.64
C ARG A 412 -10.93 4.28 15.47
N LYS A 413 -10.24 3.41 14.72
CA LYS A 413 -10.90 2.56 13.70
C LYS A 413 -12.00 1.69 14.34
N ILE A 414 -11.76 1.19 15.56
CA ILE A 414 -12.75 0.42 16.32
C ILE A 414 -13.96 1.27 16.72
N GLU A 415 -13.77 2.56 17.04
CA GLU A 415 -14.89 3.47 17.29
C GLU A 415 -15.77 3.64 16.05
N GLN A 416 -15.15 3.78 14.88
CA GLN A 416 -15.86 3.94 13.61
C GLN A 416 -16.62 2.66 13.22
N GLU A 417 -16.01 1.49 13.44
CA GLU A 417 -16.55 0.20 13.00
C GLU A 417 -17.52 -0.46 14.01
N TYR A 418 -17.28 -0.29 15.31
CA TYR A 418 -17.98 -1.00 16.39
C TYR A 418 -18.58 -0.06 17.45
N GLY A 419 -18.38 1.26 17.31
CA GLY A 419 -18.97 2.29 18.16
C GLY A 419 -18.19 2.61 19.43
N LEU A 420 -18.60 3.72 20.06
CA LEU A 420 -17.96 4.33 21.23
C LEU A 420 -17.83 3.40 22.44
N THR A 421 -18.81 2.53 22.69
CA THR A 421 -18.80 1.62 23.85
C THR A 421 -17.70 0.58 23.75
N ARG A 422 -17.47 0.03 22.54
CA ARG A 422 -16.43 -0.96 22.28
C ARG A 422 -15.05 -0.30 22.38
N HIS A 423 -14.88 0.87 21.78
CA HIS A 423 -13.65 1.66 21.93
C HIS A 423 -13.30 1.92 23.41
N ALA A 424 -14.27 2.38 24.21
CA ALA A 424 -14.07 2.63 25.63
C ALA A 424 -13.67 1.37 26.42
N SER A 425 -14.21 0.21 26.05
CA SER A 425 -13.85 -1.09 26.65
C SER A 425 -12.39 -1.46 26.37
N PHE A 426 -11.94 -1.37 25.11
CA PHE A 426 -10.56 -1.65 24.73
C PHE A 426 -9.58 -0.69 25.40
N PHE A 427 -9.91 0.60 25.43
CA PHE A 427 -9.09 1.61 26.10
C PHE A 427 -8.94 1.30 27.60
N ALA A 428 -10.04 0.96 28.28
CA ALA A 428 -10.00 0.61 29.71
C ALA A 428 -9.20 -0.68 29.99
N LYS A 429 -9.27 -1.66 29.08
CA LYS A 429 -8.51 -2.90 29.19
C LYS A 429 -7.01 -2.68 29.02
N ALA A 430 -6.59 -1.83 28.09
CA ALA A 430 -5.20 -1.41 27.95
C ALA A 430 -4.65 -0.83 29.27
N GLY A 431 -5.44 0.00 29.96
CA GLY A 431 -5.11 0.46 31.31
C GLY A 431 -4.97 -0.67 32.34
N THR A 432 -5.87 -1.65 32.32
CA THR A 432 -5.83 -2.81 33.23
C THR A 432 -4.55 -3.63 33.01
N ILE A 433 -4.18 -3.89 31.77
CA ILE A 433 -2.93 -4.58 31.42
C ILE A 433 -1.72 -3.78 31.93
N LEU A 434 -1.70 -2.46 31.72
CA LEU A 434 -0.64 -1.60 32.26
C LEU A 434 -0.55 -1.69 33.79
N HIS A 435 -1.69 -1.81 34.49
CA HIS A 435 -1.71 -2.02 35.94
C HIS A 435 -1.08 -3.35 36.34
N GLU A 436 -1.47 -4.43 35.66
CA GLU A 436 -0.98 -5.80 35.92
C GLU A 436 0.52 -5.93 35.66
N LEU A 437 1.06 -5.14 34.73
CA LEU A 437 2.50 -5.05 34.50
C LEU A 437 3.25 -4.46 35.71
N GLN A 438 2.59 -3.73 36.62
CA GLN A 438 3.23 -3.25 37.85
C GLN A 438 3.56 -4.39 38.82
N GLY A 439 4.81 -4.47 39.23
CA GLY A 439 5.36 -5.55 40.05
C GLY A 439 6.05 -6.65 39.26
N THR A 440 5.86 -6.72 37.93
CA THR A 440 6.54 -7.68 37.05
C THR A 440 7.51 -7.00 36.08
N HIS A 441 7.00 -6.02 35.31
CA HIS A 441 7.69 -5.37 34.20
C HIS A 441 7.82 -3.86 34.42
N LEU A 442 6.80 -3.24 35.01
CA LEU A 442 6.84 -1.94 35.64
C LEU A 442 7.00 -2.13 37.15
N ARG A 443 7.53 -1.15 37.87
CA ARG A 443 7.61 -1.20 39.34
C ARG A 443 6.29 -0.76 39.94
N ARG A 444 6.04 -1.17 41.19
CA ARG A 444 4.88 -0.70 41.97
C ARG A 444 4.89 0.81 42.20
N ASP A 445 6.08 1.41 42.24
CA ASP A 445 6.26 2.85 42.43
C ASP A 445 6.16 3.65 41.10
N ASP A 446 6.05 2.97 39.95
CA ASP A 446 5.89 3.67 38.67
C ASP A 446 4.47 4.21 38.54
N LEU A 447 4.33 5.44 38.04
CA LEU A 447 3.04 6.13 37.98
C LEU A 447 2.42 5.93 36.60
N ILE A 448 1.26 5.28 36.53
CA ILE A 448 0.48 5.19 35.29
C ILE A 448 -0.57 6.32 35.32
N CYS A 449 -0.63 7.05 34.21
CA CYS A 449 -1.45 8.24 34.01
C CYS A 449 -2.14 8.17 32.65
N ARG A 450 -3.26 8.89 32.49
CA ARG A 450 -3.86 9.17 31.19
C ARG A 450 -3.43 10.53 30.64
N THR A 451 -3.52 10.67 29.33
CA THR A 451 -3.53 11.98 28.68
C THR A 451 -4.98 12.49 28.54
N GLU A 452 -5.13 13.81 28.40
CA GLU A 452 -6.43 14.47 28.22
C GLU A 452 -6.71 14.84 26.75
N VAL A 453 -5.71 14.70 25.88
CA VAL A 453 -5.70 15.27 24.52
C VAL A 453 -5.84 14.19 23.45
N ASP A 454 -5.36 13.00 23.75
CA ASP A 454 -5.21 11.87 22.83
C ASP A 454 -5.60 10.56 23.55
N ASP A 455 -5.85 9.52 22.77
CA ASP A 455 -6.10 8.18 23.32
C ASP A 455 -4.76 7.55 23.68
N ALA A 456 -4.18 7.94 24.83
CA ALA A 456 -2.88 7.45 25.26
C ALA A 456 -2.76 7.28 26.80
N TYR A 457 -1.81 6.42 27.17
CA TYR A 457 -1.35 6.28 28.55
C TYR A 457 0.10 6.73 28.69
N VAL A 458 0.41 7.34 29.83
CA VAL A 458 1.76 7.80 30.18
C VAL A 458 2.21 7.04 31.42
N CYS A 459 3.36 6.36 31.34
CA CYS A 459 3.96 5.68 32.48
C CYS A 459 5.23 6.42 32.91
N ILE A 460 5.21 7.01 34.09
CA ILE A 460 6.36 7.70 34.71
C ILE A 460 7.17 6.70 35.50
N LEU A 461 8.42 6.51 35.11
CA LEU A 461 9.31 5.49 35.65
C LEU A 461 10.18 6.03 36.78
N SER A 462 10.22 5.29 37.87
CA SER A 462 11.11 5.52 39.02
C SER A 462 12.51 4.91 38.77
N PRO A 463 13.61 5.62 39.06
CA PRO A 463 14.96 5.12 38.76
C PRO A 463 15.40 3.92 39.63
N ALA A 464 16.43 3.20 39.19
CA ALA A 464 16.98 2.03 39.86
C ALA A 464 17.73 2.35 41.17
N ARG A 465 17.49 1.55 42.22
CA ARG A 465 18.39 1.46 43.39
C ARG A 465 19.26 0.23 43.24
N HIS A 466 20.46 0.37 42.68
CA HIS A 466 21.59 -0.41 43.15
C HIS A 466 22.77 0.54 43.32
N LYS A 467 23.11 0.82 44.58
CA LYS A 467 24.40 1.40 44.96
C LYS A 467 25.47 0.42 44.48
N GLY A 468 26.08 0.65 43.31
CA GLY A 468 27.29 -0.07 42.90
C GLY A 468 27.37 -0.60 41.48
N SER A 469 26.34 -0.50 40.63
CA SER A 469 26.48 -0.82 39.20
C SER A 469 25.97 0.35 38.36
N GLY A 470 26.83 0.92 37.51
CA GLY A 470 26.52 1.97 36.54
C GLY A 470 25.58 1.52 35.41
N SER A 471 24.59 0.69 35.72
CA SER A 471 23.60 0.20 34.77
C SER A 471 22.62 1.32 34.42
N SER A 472 22.81 1.92 33.25
CA SER A 472 21.83 2.76 32.56
C SER A 472 20.50 1.99 32.44
N ILE A 473 19.37 2.64 32.77
CA ILE A 473 18.05 2.07 32.50
C ILE A 473 17.85 2.08 31.00
N ASP A 474 17.74 0.90 30.39
CA ASP A 474 17.38 0.77 28.98
C ASP A 474 15.87 0.96 28.81
N LEU A 475 15.48 2.21 28.51
CA LEU A 475 14.09 2.58 28.26
C LEU A 475 13.52 1.88 27.03
N SER A 476 14.34 1.58 26.02
CA SER A 476 13.91 0.87 24.83
C SER A 476 13.50 -0.57 25.15
N ALA A 477 14.21 -1.22 26.07
CA ALA A 477 13.88 -2.57 26.51
C ALA A 477 12.63 -2.61 27.38
N ILE A 478 12.35 -1.57 28.19
CA ILE A 478 11.08 -1.48 28.93
C ILE A 478 9.93 -1.22 27.95
N ALA A 479 10.07 -0.25 27.05
CA ALA A 479 9.07 0.10 26.05
C ALA A 479 8.66 -1.13 25.21
N ARG A 480 9.63 -1.87 24.64
CA ARG A 480 9.37 -3.08 23.86
C ARG A 480 8.64 -4.18 24.64
N ARG A 481 8.93 -4.33 25.94
CA ARG A 481 8.22 -5.32 26.78
C ARG A 481 6.78 -4.92 27.04
N VAL A 482 6.53 -3.63 27.32
CA VAL A 482 5.18 -3.10 27.50
C VAL A 482 4.37 -3.24 26.21
N GLU A 483 4.97 -2.86 25.08
CA GLU A 483 4.38 -2.99 23.74
C GLU A 483 3.99 -4.45 23.44
N SER A 484 4.94 -5.39 23.61
CA SER A 484 4.70 -6.81 23.35
C SER A 484 3.55 -7.41 24.18
N VAL A 485 3.41 -7.03 25.45
CA VAL A 485 2.33 -7.56 26.31
C VAL A 485 0.98 -6.95 25.94
N LEU A 486 0.95 -5.66 25.62
CA LEU A 486 -0.27 -4.98 25.18
C LEU A 486 -0.76 -5.54 23.84
N ASP A 487 0.13 -5.67 22.86
CA ASP A 487 -0.19 -6.23 21.55
C ASP A 487 -0.72 -7.68 21.65
N GLN A 488 -0.08 -8.51 22.47
CA GLN A 488 -0.52 -9.90 22.66
C GLN A 488 -1.91 -9.98 23.32
N SER A 489 -2.14 -9.16 24.35
CA SER A 489 -3.37 -9.23 25.15
C SER A 489 -4.57 -8.59 24.45
N LEU A 490 -4.37 -7.46 23.78
CA LEU A 490 -5.42 -6.77 23.02
C LEU A 490 -5.65 -7.45 21.66
N GLY A 491 -4.59 -7.96 21.03
CA GLY A 491 -4.67 -8.62 19.74
C GLY A 491 -5.46 -9.94 19.76
N ALA A 492 -5.53 -10.65 20.90
CA ALA A 492 -6.34 -11.85 21.03
C ALA A 492 -7.84 -11.55 20.95
N GLU A 493 -8.30 -10.50 21.62
CA GLU A 493 -9.72 -10.11 21.66
C GLU A 493 -10.15 -9.39 20.37
N LEU A 494 -9.23 -8.69 19.70
CA LEU A 494 -9.50 -8.09 18.39
C LEU A 494 -9.63 -9.14 17.29
N ALA A 495 -8.85 -10.22 17.39
CA ALA A 495 -9.01 -11.36 16.50
C ALA A 495 -10.40 -12.03 16.64
N GLU A 496 -10.97 -12.10 17.85
CA GLU A 496 -12.34 -12.62 18.05
C GLU A 496 -13.43 -11.75 17.40
N LEU A 497 -13.17 -10.44 17.26
CA LEU A 497 -14.07 -9.52 16.59
C LEU A 497 -13.89 -9.49 15.06
N GLY A 498 -12.94 -10.25 14.51
CA GLY A 498 -12.57 -10.21 13.10
C GLY A 498 -11.89 -8.88 12.70
N SER A 499 -11.40 -8.11 13.68
CA SER A 499 -10.75 -6.82 13.44
C SER A 499 -9.23 -7.00 13.37
N GLU A 500 -8.57 -6.16 12.58
CA GLU A 500 -7.11 -6.17 12.44
C GLU A 500 -6.42 -5.91 13.78
N ARG A 501 -5.27 -6.56 14.01
CA ARG A 501 -4.49 -6.35 15.23
C ARG A 501 -3.88 -4.94 15.22
N PRO A 502 -4.24 -4.07 16.18
CA PRO A 502 -3.72 -2.71 16.24
C PRO A 502 -2.25 -2.78 16.61
N ARG A 503 -1.42 -2.06 15.84
CA ARG A 503 0.00 -1.94 16.12
C ARG A 503 0.22 -0.81 17.10
N LEU A 504 0.42 -1.17 18.36
CA LEU A 504 0.72 -0.20 19.39
C LEU A 504 2.17 0.23 19.27
N THR A 505 2.44 1.46 19.70
CA THR A 505 3.81 1.96 19.72
C THR A 505 4.05 2.64 21.05
N VAL A 506 5.12 2.22 21.72
CA VAL A 506 5.50 2.80 23.01
C VAL A 506 6.73 3.68 22.83
N GLY A 507 6.52 4.99 22.81
CA GLY A 507 7.59 5.98 22.81
C GLY A 507 8.19 6.16 24.19
N TYR A 508 9.40 6.69 24.28
CA TYR A 508 10.05 6.91 25.56
C TYR A 508 10.94 8.15 25.54
N SER A 509 11.09 8.78 26.70
CA SER A 509 12.06 9.87 26.90
C SER A 509 12.55 9.89 28.35
N ARG A 510 13.61 10.66 28.61
CA ARG A 510 14.16 10.91 29.94
C ARG A 510 14.56 12.38 30.07
N VAL A 511 14.22 12.97 31.21
CA VAL A 511 14.61 14.32 31.56
C VAL A 511 15.45 14.31 32.84
N LEU A 512 16.45 15.19 32.88
CA LEU A 512 17.23 15.47 34.08
C LEU A 512 16.66 16.69 34.78
N ASN A 513 16.69 16.68 36.11
CA ASN A 513 16.25 17.82 36.90
C ASN A 513 17.18 19.02 36.64
N ASN A 514 16.61 20.13 36.18
CA ASN A 514 17.32 21.39 36.02
C ASN A 514 16.70 22.42 36.96
N PRO A 515 17.39 22.79 38.05
CA PRO A 515 16.87 23.73 39.05
C PRO A 515 16.54 25.13 38.50
N LEU A 516 17.09 25.50 37.33
CA LEU A 516 16.81 26.77 36.66
C LEU A 516 15.51 26.76 35.83
N MET A 517 14.86 25.60 35.72
CA MET A 517 13.63 25.40 34.96
C MET A 517 12.54 24.90 35.89
N ARG A 518 11.31 25.39 35.72
CA ARG A 518 10.14 24.85 36.45
C ARG A 518 9.98 23.35 36.14
N ALA A 519 9.83 22.54 37.19
CA ALA A 519 9.76 21.08 37.08
C ALA A 519 8.61 20.62 36.18
N GLU A 520 7.47 21.31 36.22
CA GLU A 520 6.31 21.04 35.38
C GLU A 520 6.63 21.24 33.89
N ARG A 521 7.49 22.21 33.55
CA ARG A 521 7.95 22.43 32.16
C ARG A 521 8.90 21.32 31.70
N LEU A 522 9.71 20.77 32.60
CA LEU A 522 10.54 19.61 32.30
C LEU A 522 9.69 18.35 32.09
N ILE A 523 8.63 18.17 32.87
CA ILE A 523 7.68 17.05 32.74
C ILE A 523 6.85 17.16 31.46
N ALA A 524 6.36 18.36 31.12
CA ALA A 524 5.65 18.58 29.86
C ALA A 524 6.54 18.28 28.65
N ARG A 525 7.82 18.71 28.69
CA ARG A 525 8.81 18.37 27.66
C ARG A 525 9.08 16.87 27.60
N LEU A 526 9.24 16.20 28.75
CA LEU A 526 9.44 14.75 28.85
C LEU A 526 8.33 13.97 28.12
N ILE A 527 7.07 14.33 28.37
CA ILE A 527 5.92 13.66 27.76
C ILE A 527 5.84 13.98 26.25
N ASP A 528 6.06 15.23 25.85
CA ASP A 528 6.06 15.61 24.42
C ASP A 528 7.17 14.91 23.64
N GLU A 529 8.37 14.78 24.21
CA GLU A 529 9.48 14.03 23.63
C GLU A 529 9.19 12.53 23.56
N ALA A 530 8.57 11.94 24.58
CA ALA A 530 8.15 10.55 24.54
C ALA A 530 7.08 10.31 23.46
N ARG A 531 6.12 11.24 23.29
CA ARG A 531 5.13 11.21 22.20
C ARG A 531 5.78 11.31 20.83
N LYS A 532 6.72 12.24 20.64
CA LYS A 532 7.51 12.36 19.39
C LYS A 532 8.32 11.10 19.12
N SER A 533 8.89 10.48 20.15
CA SER A 533 9.56 9.19 20.05
C SER A 533 8.61 8.08 19.58
N ALA A 534 7.37 8.03 20.10
CA ALA A 534 6.36 7.06 19.64
C ALA A 534 6.04 7.26 18.15
N ALA A 535 5.81 8.52 17.73
CA ALA A 535 5.54 8.86 16.34
C ALA A 535 6.69 8.46 15.41
N MET A 536 7.94 8.74 15.79
CA MET A 536 9.13 8.38 15.01
C MET A 536 9.33 6.86 14.91
N LEU A 537 9.11 6.12 16.00
CA LEU A 537 9.19 4.64 15.99
C LEU A 537 8.13 4.03 15.08
N ARG A 538 6.92 4.59 15.09
CA ARG A 538 5.84 4.19 14.18
C ARG A 538 6.21 4.45 12.72
N GLU A 539 6.64 5.67 12.40
CA GLU A 539 7.03 6.04 11.04
C GLU A 539 8.18 5.15 10.52
N ARG A 540 9.17 4.87 11.37
CA ARG A 540 10.25 3.93 11.05
C ARG A 540 9.75 2.51 10.79
N THR A 541 8.75 2.05 11.55
CA THR A 541 8.15 0.72 11.39
C THR A 541 7.37 0.65 10.08
N ILE A 542 6.53 1.64 9.79
CA ILE A 542 5.79 1.77 8.52
C ILE A 542 6.77 1.77 7.35
N TYR A 543 7.84 2.56 7.41
CA TYR A 543 8.86 2.60 6.35
C TYR A 543 9.57 1.25 6.18
N ARG A 544 9.96 0.59 7.28
CA ARG A 544 10.60 -0.73 7.23
C ARG A 544 9.68 -1.78 6.61
N ASP A 545 8.42 -1.79 7.05
CA ASP A 545 7.43 -2.74 6.57
C ASP A 545 7.09 -2.48 5.09
N LYS A 546 7.08 -1.21 4.65
CA LYS A 546 6.99 -0.83 3.23
C LYS A 546 8.13 -1.42 2.41
N VAL A 547 9.38 -1.23 2.84
CA VAL A 547 10.56 -1.78 2.16
C VAL A 547 10.50 -3.30 2.12
N LEU A 548 10.18 -3.94 3.25
CA LEU A 548 10.03 -5.39 3.33
C LEU A 548 8.96 -5.90 2.36
N LEU A 549 7.78 -5.26 2.32
CA LEU A 549 6.70 -5.66 1.42
C LEU A 549 7.08 -5.47 -0.05
N GLN A 550 7.76 -4.36 -0.39
CA GLN A 550 8.30 -4.14 -1.73
C GLN A 550 9.31 -5.23 -2.13
N GLU A 551 10.20 -5.63 -1.22
CA GLU A 551 11.13 -6.73 -1.47
C GLU A 551 10.41 -8.07 -1.67
N LEU A 552 9.37 -8.37 -0.88
CA LEU A 552 8.57 -9.58 -1.05
C LEU A 552 7.87 -9.63 -2.43
N ILE A 553 7.32 -8.49 -2.86
CA ILE A 553 6.66 -8.32 -4.15
C ILE A 553 7.66 -8.48 -5.30
N LEU A 554 8.81 -7.80 -5.24
CA LEU A 554 9.81 -7.77 -6.31
C LEU A 554 10.56 -9.10 -6.42
N ASN A 555 10.96 -9.70 -5.29
CA ASN A 555 11.76 -10.93 -5.26
C ASN A 555 10.91 -12.20 -5.32
N ARG A 556 9.57 -12.08 -5.45
CA ARG A 556 8.64 -13.20 -5.63
C ARG A 556 8.67 -14.21 -4.47
N HIS A 557 8.77 -13.72 -3.23
CA HIS A 557 8.77 -14.56 -2.02
C HIS A 557 7.36 -14.91 -1.50
N LEU A 558 6.32 -14.63 -2.29
CA LEU A 558 4.95 -15.04 -1.99
C LEU A 558 4.72 -16.42 -2.57
N ARG A 559 4.27 -17.36 -1.73
CA ARG A 559 3.95 -18.73 -2.13
C ARG A 559 2.44 -18.93 -2.09
N ALA A 560 1.95 -19.95 -2.78
CA ALA A 560 0.55 -20.35 -2.72
C ALA A 560 0.45 -21.77 -2.15
N VAL A 561 -0.58 -21.99 -1.33
CA VAL A 561 -1.07 -23.33 -1.00
C VAL A 561 -2.48 -23.46 -1.56
N TYR A 562 -2.93 -24.69 -1.79
CA TYR A 562 -4.19 -24.96 -2.46
C TYR A 562 -5.13 -25.74 -1.55
N GLN A 563 -6.40 -25.38 -1.53
CA GLN A 563 -7.45 -26.12 -0.83
C GLN A 563 -8.47 -26.66 -1.84
N PRO A 564 -8.88 -27.93 -1.78
CA PRO A 564 -9.77 -28.50 -2.78
C PRO A 564 -11.22 -28.10 -2.53
N ILE A 565 -11.90 -27.78 -3.62
CA ILE A 565 -13.35 -27.59 -3.70
C ILE A 565 -13.93 -28.90 -4.23
N VAL A 566 -14.85 -29.50 -3.48
CA VAL A 566 -15.33 -30.87 -3.69
C VAL A 566 -16.78 -30.88 -4.16
N HIS A 567 -17.11 -31.74 -5.12
CA HIS A 567 -18.50 -31.99 -5.52
C HIS A 567 -19.20 -32.82 -4.45
N LEU A 568 -20.22 -32.24 -3.80
CA LEU A 568 -20.84 -32.80 -2.59
C LEU A 568 -21.73 -34.03 -2.85
N GLU A 569 -21.91 -34.43 -4.12
CA GLU A 569 -22.57 -35.69 -4.46
C GLU A 569 -21.59 -36.85 -4.70
N SER A 570 -20.44 -36.54 -5.33
CA SER A 570 -19.50 -37.56 -5.81
C SER A 570 -18.26 -37.67 -4.94
N GLY A 571 -17.98 -36.68 -4.10
CA GLY A 571 -16.74 -36.59 -3.33
C GLY A 571 -15.49 -36.33 -4.19
N GLU A 572 -15.64 -36.10 -5.50
CA GLU A 572 -14.51 -35.79 -6.38
C GLU A 572 -14.15 -34.30 -6.32
N THR A 573 -12.86 -34.01 -6.52
CA THR A 573 -12.36 -32.63 -6.56
C THR A 573 -12.83 -31.95 -7.83
N PHE A 574 -13.51 -30.81 -7.67
CA PHE A 574 -13.94 -29.95 -8.76
C PHE A 574 -12.83 -28.96 -9.17
N GLY A 575 -12.17 -28.40 -8.17
CA GLY A 575 -11.11 -27.42 -8.37
C GLY A 575 -10.38 -27.14 -7.07
N PHE A 576 -9.55 -26.10 -7.09
CA PHE A 576 -8.77 -25.67 -5.94
C PHE A 576 -8.85 -24.17 -5.77
N GLU A 577 -8.96 -23.72 -4.53
CA GLU A 577 -8.74 -22.33 -4.16
C GLU A 577 -7.26 -22.11 -3.84
N SER A 578 -6.67 -21.06 -4.41
CA SER A 578 -5.33 -20.63 -4.07
C SER A 578 -5.34 -19.71 -2.85
N LEU A 579 -4.57 -20.07 -1.84
CA LEU A 579 -4.40 -19.28 -0.64
C LEU A 579 -2.95 -18.82 -0.55
N THR A 580 -2.74 -17.50 -0.62
CA THR A 580 -1.41 -16.91 -0.48
C THR A 580 -0.81 -17.24 0.88
N ARG A 581 0.49 -17.45 0.92
CA ARG A 581 1.31 -17.42 2.13
C ARG A 581 2.52 -16.53 1.88
N GLY A 582 2.86 -15.69 2.85
CA GLY A 582 4.14 -15.01 2.83
C GLY A 582 5.30 -15.94 3.21
N PRO A 583 6.45 -15.36 3.57
CA PRO A 583 7.62 -16.12 4.02
C PRO A 583 7.29 -16.99 5.23
N THR A 584 7.70 -18.26 5.16
CA THR A 584 7.53 -19.25 6.24
C THR A 584 8.18 -18.79 7.54
N ASP A 585 7.59 -19.14 8.67
CA ASP A 585 8.09 -18.83 10.02
C ASP A 585 8.19 -17.32 10.31
N THR A 586 7.44 -16.51 9.56
CA THR A 586 7.33 -15.08 9.79
C THR A 586 5.88 -14.69 10.11
N ARG A 587 5.72 -13.55 10.79
CA ARG A 587 4.39 -12.94 10.99
C ARG A 587 3.65 -12.64 9.67
N LEU A 588 4.39 -12.54 8.57
CA LEU A 588 3.86 -12.27 7.23
C LEU A 588 3.38 -13.53 6.51
N GLU A 589 3.54 -14.71 7.12
CA GLU A 589 3.10 -15.97 6.52
C GLU A 589 1.59 -15.97 6.25
N MET A 590 0.80 -15.41 7.16
CA MET A 590 -0.66 -15.37 7.06
C MET A 590 -1.15 -14.16 6.25
N PRO A 591 -2.10 -14.35 5.31
CA PRO A 591 -2.66 -13.26 4.51
C PRO A 591 -3.21 -12.09 5.32
N THR A 592 -3.85 -12.36 6.46
CA THR A 592 -4.47 -11.32 7.30
C THR A 592 -3.46 -10.25 7.72
N GLU A 593 -2.31 -10.66 8.24
CA GLU A 593 -1.25 -9.72 8.66
C GLU A 593 -0.53 -9.13 7.45
N LEU A 594 -0.31 -9.91 6.39
CA LEU A 594 0.32 -9.44 5.16
C LEU A 594 -0.46 -8.30 4.49
N PHE A 595 -1.79 -8.43 4.39
CA PHE A 595 -2.66 -7.43 3.78
C PHE A 595 -2.99 -6.25 4.70
N SER A 596 -3.05 -6.44 6.03
CA SER A 596 -3.16 -5.34 6.99
C SER A 596 -1.94 -4.39 6.87
N ILE A 597 -0.74 -4.95 6.74
CA ILE A 597 0.47 -4.13 6.47
C ILE A 597 0.37 -3.43 5.13
N ALA A 598 -0.11 -4.13 4.10
CA ALA A 598 -0.24 -3.55 2.77
C ALA A 598 -1.19 -2.35 2.75
N ASP A 599 -2.27 -2.40 3.54
CA ASP A 599 -3.18 -1.27 3.76
C ASP A 599 -2.47 -0.11 4.47
N GLU A 600 -1.73 -0.38 5.55
CA GLU A 600 -0.98 0.66 6.29
C GLU A 600 0.08 1.39 5.45
N VAL A 601 0.64 0.74 4.42
CA VAL A 601 1.73 1.28 3.59
C VAL A 601 1.32 1.64 2.16
N ASP A 602 0.02 1.57 1.85
CA ASP A 602 -0.58 1.82 0.53
C ASP A 602 0.01 0.94 -0.61
N LEU A 603 0.14 -0.37 -0.38
CA LEU A 603 0.64 -1.35 -1.36
C LEU A 603 -0.32 -2.53 -1.59
N THR A 604 -1.58 -2.43 -1.15
CA THR A 604 -2.59 -3.48 -1.26
C THR A 604 -2.79 -3.95 -2.71
N PHE A 605 -2.79 -3.03 -3.68
CA PHE A 605 -2.99 -3.34 -5.09
C PHE A 605 -1.79 -4.10 -5.70
N GLU A 606 -0.57 -3.65 -5.43
CA GLU A 606 0.65 -4.29 -5.88
C GLU A 606 0.82 -5.68 -5.27
N LEU A 607 0.50 -5.81 -3.98
CA LEU A 607 0.50 -7.08 -3.27
C LEU A 607 -0.53 -8.04 -3.87
N ASP A 608 -1.77 -7.61 -4.11
CA ASP A 608 -2.84 -8.43 -4.70
C ASP A 608 -2.39 -9.03 -6.05
N ARG A 609 -1.86 -8.21 -6.95
CA ARG A 609 -1.32 -8.69 -8.24
C ARG A 609 -0.11 -9.62 -8.06
N ALA A 610 0.75 -9.38 -7.06
CA ALA A 610 1.87 -10.26 -6.78
C ALA A 610 1.42 -11.64 -6.26
N CYS A 611 0.40 -11.66 -5.39
CA CYS A 611 -0.26 -12.87 -4.92
C CYS A 611 -0.87 -13.65 -6.09
N PHE A 612 -1.62 -12.96 -6.95
CA PHE A 612 -2.24 -13.53 -8.15
C PHE A 612 -1.22 -14.21 -9.07
N ARG A 613 -0.10 -13.53 -9.34
CA ARG A 613 1.01 -14.09 -10.12
C ARG A 613 1.63 -15.31 -9.44
N GLY A 614 1.81 -15.26 -8.13
CA GLY A 614 2.34 -16.37 -7.34
C GLY A 614 1.45 -17.60 -7.44
N ALA A 615 0.13 -17.42 -7.32
CA ALA A 615 -0.86 -18.48 -7.43
C ALA A 615 -0.83 -19.18 -8.81
N LEU A 616 -0.72 -18.43 -9.90
CA LEU A 616 -0.63 -19.01 -11.26
C LEU A 616 0.72 -19.68 -11.53
N ARG A 617 1.84 -19.06 -11.11
CA ARG A 617 3.17 -19.66 -11.30
C ARG A 617 3.34 -20.97 -10.54
N ALA A 618 2.75 -21.07 -9.36
CA ALA A 618 2.78 -22.29 -8.56
C ALA A 618 1.75 -23.34 -9.04
N ALA A 619 0.88 -23.00 -10.00
CA ALA A 619 -0.19 -23.89 -10.46
C ALA A 619 0.26 -24.94 -11.50
N VAL A 620 1.56 -24.99 -11.83
CA VAL A 620 2.13 -25.96 -12.76
C VAL A 620 1.82 -27.38 -12.26
N GLY A 621 1.26 -28.21 -13.15
CA GLY A 621 0.87 -29.59 -12.84
C GLY A 621 -0.57 -29.74 -12.34
N LEU A 622 -1.37 -28.67 -12.33
CA LEU A 622 -2.82 -28.78 -12.17
C LEU A 622 -3.41 -29.56 -13.36
N GLU A 623 -4.19 -30.60 -13.09
CA GLU A 623 -4.83 -31.34 -14.18
C GLU A 623 -5.86 -30.46 -14.92
N PRO A 624 -5.93 -30.51 -16.27
CA PRO A 624 -6.82 -29.64 -17.05
C PRO A 624 -8.32 -29.79 -16.77
N ILE A 625 -8.73 -30.87 -16.09
CA ILE A 625 -10.11 -31.08 -15.65
C ILE A 625 -10.50 -30.18 -14.49
N HIS A 626 -9.53 -29.71 -13.70
CA HIS A 626 -9.76 -28.92 -12.51
C HIS A 626 -9.77 -27.42 -12.79
N ARG A 627 -10.56 -26.70 -11.99
CA ARG A 627 -10.54 -25.25 -11.95
C ARG A 627 -9.63 -24.73 -10.84
N LEU A 628 -9.05 -23.56 -11.05
CA LEU A 628 -8.27 -22.83 -10.07
C LEU A 628 -8.99 -21.52 -9.75
N PHE A 629 -9.35 -21.35 -8.49
CA PHE A 629 -9.96 -20.15 -7.95
C PHE A 629 -8.86 -19.26 -7.35
N VAL A 630 -8.79 -18.01 -7.79
CA VAL A 630 -7.76 -17.07 -7.38
C VAL A 630 -8.38 -15.72 -7.04
N ASN A 631 -8.13 -15.27 -5.82
CA ASN A 631 -8.53 -13.96 -5.30
C ASN A 631 -7.91 -12.81 -6.10
N ILE A 632 -8.74 -11.82 -6.44
CA ILE A 632 -8.33 -10.61 -7.17
C ILE A 632 -9.17 -9.40 -6.76
N LEU A 633 -8.55 -8.22 -6.70
CA LEU A 633 -9.25 -6.96 -6.46
C LEU A 633 -10.00 -6.47 -7.72
N PRO A 634 -11.19 -5.85 -7.56
CA PRO A 634 -11.96 -5.28 -8.68
C PRO A 634 -11.16 -4.29 -9.54
N LEU A 635 -10.26 -3.52 -8.92
CA LEU A 635 -9.47 -2.51 -9.62
C LEU A 635 -8.55 -3.13 -10.70
N SER A 636 -8.12 -4.38 -10.51
CA SER A 636 -7.23 -5.10 -11.43
C SER A 636 -7.86 -5.35 -12.80
N PHE A 637 -9.20 -5.35 -12.89
CA PHE A 637 -9.92 -5.57 -14.16
C PHE A 637 -9.87 -4.38 -15.11
N TYR A 638 -9.54 -3.18 -14.62
CA TYR A 638 -9.40 -1.99 -15.46
C TYR A 638 -8.05 -1.91 -16.17
N ASP A 639 -7.05 -2.69 -15.74
CA ASP A 639 -5.77 -2.84 -16.42
C ASP A 639 -5.87 -3.97 -17.48
N ALA A 640 -6.18 -3.60 -18.72
CA ALA A 640 -6.29 -4.57 -19.81
C ALA A 640 -4.97 -5.30 -20.07
N SER A 641 -3.82 -4.64 -19.92
CA SER A 641 -2.51 -5.26 -20.13
C SER A 641 -2.20 -6.34 -19.08
N PHE A 642 -2.73 -6.18 -17.86
CA PHE A 642 -2.60 -7.19 -16.83
C PHE A 642 -3.35 -8.47 -17.21
N ILE A 643 -4.63 -8.38 -17.54
CA ILE A 643 -5.44 -9.57 -17.79
C ILE A 643 -5.17 -10.17 -19.18
N GLU A 644 -5.16 -9.34 -20.24
CA GLU A 644 -5.06 -9.84 -21.61
C GLU A 644 -3.66 -10.33 -21.95
N ASP A 645 -2.60 -9.64 -21.50
CA ASP A 645 -1.22 -9.99 -21.86
C ASP A 645 -0.52 -10.80 -20.77
N GLU A 646 -0.57 -10.36 -19.51
CA GLU A 646 0.19 -10.99 -18.43
C GLU A 646 -0.49 -12.26 -17.88
N VAL A 647 -1.78 -12.19 -17.53
CA VAL A 647 -2.52 -13.35 -17.02
C VAL A 647 -2.66 -14.43 -18.08
N SER A 648 -3.00 -14.08 -19.33
CA SER A 648 -3.07 -15.07 -20.43
C SER A 648 -1.73 -15.83 -20.59
N ARG A 649 -0.61 -15.12 -20.55
CA ARG A 649 0.72 -15.74 -20.64
C ARG A 649 1.02 -16.66 -19.45
N LEU A 650 0.68 -16.24 -18.23
CA LEU A 650 0.88 -17.06 -17.03
C LEU A 650 0.01 -18.33 -17.04
N VAL A 651 -1.21 -18.23 -17.56
CA VAL A 651 -2.11 -19.37 -17.75
C VAL A 651 -1.53 -20.34 -18.77
N GLU A 652 -1.01 -19.85 -19.90
CA GLU A 652 -0.32 -20.67 -20.90
C GLU A 652 0.97 -21.32 -20.34
N GLU A 653 1.79 -20.59 -19.58
CA GLU A 653 3.00 -21.10 -18.93
C GLU A 653 2.72 -22.23 -17.92
N ALA A 654 1.51 -22.24 -17.34
CA ALA A 654 1.05 -23.29 -16.42
C ALA A 654 0.40 -24.49 -17.13
N ASP A 655 0.36 -24.51 -18.48
CA ASP A 655 -0.37 -25.49 -19.30
C ASP A 655 -1.88 -25.52 -19.01
N LEU A 656 -2.44 -24.35 -18.72
CA LEU A 656 -3.86 -24.14 -18.43
C LEU A 656 -4.53 -23.33 -19.55
N THR A 657 -5.86 -23.32 -19.54
CA THR A 657 -6.68 -22.46 -20.41
C THR A 657 -7.47 -21.44 -19.59
N PRO A 658 -7.99 -20.36 -20.19
CA PRO A 658 -8.86 -19.42 -19.48
C PRO A 658 -10.04 -20.10 -18.74
N ALA A 659 -10.56 -21.20 -19.27
CA ALA A 659 -11.64 -21.96 -18.66
C ALA A 659 -11.27 -22.63 -17.32
N ASN A 660 -9.97 -22.86 -17.08
CA ASN A 660 -9.48 -23.38 -15.81
C ASN A 660 -9.48 -22.31 -14.73
N LEU A 661 -9.33 -21.03 -15.06
CA LEU A 661 -9.15 -19.97 -14.07
C LEU A 661 -10.49 -19.31 -13.71
N VAL A 662 -10.76 -19.19 -12.41
CA VAL A 662 -11.91 -18.52 -11.83
C VAL A 662 -11.42 -17.35 -10.99
N PHE A 663 -11.81 -16.13 -11.35
CA PHE A 663 -11.51 -14.94 -10.56
C PHE A 663 -12.46 -14.86 -9.37
N GLU A 664 -11.91 -14.86 -8.15
CA GLU A 664 -12.67 -14.57 -6.93
C GLU A 664 -12.59 -13.07 -6.66
N ILE A 665 -13.74 -12.40 -6.77
CA ILE A 665 -13.83 -10.96 -6.56
C ILE A 665 -13.90 -10.71 -5.06
N THR A 666 -12.80 -10.20 -4.50
CA THR A 666 -12.74 -9.79 -3.09
C THR A 666 -13.26 -8.36 -2.93
N GLU A 667 -13.97 -8.10 -1.85
CA GLU A 667 -14.67 -6.82 -1.60
C GLU A 667 -13.91 -5.82 -0.74
N ARG A 668 -12.61 -6.05 -0.55
CA ARG A 668 -11.74 -5.14 0.22
C ARG A 668 -11.77 -3.70 -0.29
N LEU A 669 -12.28 -3.46 -1.51
CA LEU A 669 -12.58 -2.15 -2.06
C LEU A 669 -14.02 -2.12 -2.61
N ALA A 670 -14.77 -1.06 -2.28
CA ALA A 670 -16.13 -0.88 -2.76
C ALA A 670 -16.16 -0.69 -4.30
N ILE A 671 -17.10 -1.37 -4.98
CA ILE A 671 -17.32 -1.15 -6.42
C ILE A 671 -18.11 0.15 -6.59
N GLU A 672 -17.40 1.26 -6.82
CA GLU A 672 -18.04 2.57 -7.00
C GLU A 672 -18.91 2.64 -8.27
N ASN A 673 -18.56 1.89 -9.33
CA ASN A 673 -19.28 1.88 -10.59
C ASN A 673 -19.49 0.46 -11.14
N PHE A 674 -20.54 -0.20 -10.65
CA PHE A 674 -20.96 -1.54 -11.10
C PHE A 674 -21.11 -1.63 -12.63
N SER A 675 -21.56 -0.58 -13.30
CA SER A 675 -21.76 -0.63 -14.75
C SER A 675 -20.45 -0.74 -15.52
N ALA A 676 -19.42 0.00 -15.10
CA ALA A 676 -18.11 -0.01 -15.73
C ALA A 676 -17.38 -1.31 -15.43
N PHE A 677 -17.42 -1.74 -14.16
CA PHE A 677 -16.83 -2.99 -13.74
C PHE A 677 -17.45 -4.19 -14.45
N ARG A 678 -18.79 -4.26 -14.54
CA ARG A 678 -19.49 -5.31 -15.28
C ARG A 678 -19.10 -5.36 -16.75
N ARG A 679 -18.87 -4.22 -17.41
CA ARG A 679 -18.39 -4.19 -18.81
C ARG A 679 -16.97 -4.73 -18.92
N ALA A 680 -16.09 -4.40 -17.98
CA ALA A 680 -14.74 -4.95 -17.94
C ALA A 680 -14.77 -6.47 -17.73
N LEU A 681 -15.54 -6.93 -16.74
CA LEU A 681 -15.74 -8.34 -16.42
C LEU A 681 -16.34 -9.15 -17.58
N ALA A 682 -17.30 -8.56 -18.30
CA ALA A 682 -17.92 -9.17 -19.49
C ALA A 682 -16.92 -9.49 -20.60
N ARG A 683 -15.86 -8.70 -20.76
CA ARG A 683 -14.79 -8.96 -21.74
C ARG A 683 -14.03 -10.23 -21.39
N TYR A 684 -13.64 -10.39 -20.13
CA TYR A 684 -12.81 -11.52 -19.70
C TYR A 684 -13.61 -12.81 -19.55
N THR A 685 -14.87 -12.73 -19.14
CA THR A 685 -15.77 -13.88 -19.20
C THR A 685 -16.00 -14.35 -20.64
N ALA A 686 -16.06 -13.45 -21.63
CA ALA A 686 -16.10 -13.82 -23.04
C ALA A 686 -14.81 -14.50 -23.56
N MET A 687 -13.67 -14.30 -22.89
CA MET A 687 -12.42 -15.02 -23.16
C MET A 687 -12.41 -16.43 -22.54
N GLY A 688 -13.39 -16.76 -21.70
CA GLY A 688 -13.54 -18.08 -21.06
C GLY A 688 -13.22 -18.11 -19.58
N PHE A 689 -12.79 -17.00 -18.97
CA PHE A 689 -12.51 -16.95 -17.53
C PHE A 689 -13.79 -17.09 -16.69
N GLY A 690 -13.71 -17.88 -15.62
CA GLY A 690 -14.76 -17.97 -14.61
C GLY A 690 -14.75 -16.78 -13.66
N VAL A 691 -15.87 -16.57 -12.97
CA VAL A 691 -16.01 -15.52 -11.95
C VAL A 691 -16.77 -16.07 -10.76
N ALA A 692 -16.25 -15.81 -9.57
CA ALA A 692 -16.84 -16.10 -8.29
C ALA A 692 -16.95 -14.82 -7.43
N ILE A 693 -17.97 -14.75 -6.58
CA ILE A 693 -18.04 -13.77 -5.50
C ILE A 693 -17.77 -14.51 -4.20
N ASP A 694 -16.86 -13.96 -3.40
CA ASP A 694 -16.39 -14.54 -2.15
C ASP A 694 -17.18 -14.01 -0.93
N ASP A 695 -17.13 -14.71 0.20
CA ASP A 695 -17.66 -14.26 1.51
C ASP A 695 -19.13 -13.80 1.58
N VAL A 696 -20.01 -14.33 0.73
CA VAL A 696 -21.44 -13.98 0.77
C VAL A 696 -22.08 -14.39 2.10
N GLY A 697 -22.81 -13.45 2.72
CA GLY A 697 -23.45 -13.62 4.03
C GLY A 697 -22.76 -12.91 5.20
N THR A 698 -21.59 -12.30 4.97
CA THR A 698 -20.91 -11.43 5.93
C THR A 698 -21.37 -9.96 5.79
N ARG A 699 -20.82 -9.07 6.63
CA ARG A 699 -21.20 -7.64 6.70
C ARG A 699 -20.87 -6.85 5.43
N HIS A 700 -20.04 -7.40 4.54
CA HIS A 700 -19.42 -6.66 3.45
C HIS A 700 -19.92 -7.10 2.05
N SER A 701 -20.37 -8.36 1.89
CA SER A 701 -20.85 -8.89 0.60
C SER A 701 -22.34 -8.75 0.41
N ASN A 702 -22.71 -7.69 -0.31
CA ASN A 702 -24.09 -7.37 -0.61
C ASN A 702 -24.63 -8.27 -1.73
N LEU A 703 -25.81 -8.83 -1.51
CA LEU A 703 -26.63 -9.50 -2.52
C LEU A 703 -26.79 -8.66 -3.80
N GLU A 704 -26.70 -7.34 -3.67
CA GLU A 704 -26.63 -6.38 -4.79
C GLU A 704 -25.47 -6.70 -5.76
N THR A 705 -24.27 -6.99 -5.25
CA THR A 705 -23.10 -7.36 -6.06
C THR A 705 -23.37 -8.64 -6.83
N VAL A 706 -23.95 -9.66 -6.18
CA VAL A 706 -24.33 -10.93 -6.81
C VAL A 706 -25.32 -10.70 -7.95
N MET A 707 -26.36 -9.91 -7.71
CA MET A 707 -27.39 -9.62 -8.71
C MET A 707 -26.85 -8.77 -9.88
N ALA A 708 -25.95 -7.82 -9.59
CA ALA A 708 -25.40 -6.91 -10.58
C ALA A 708 -24.38 -7.59 -11.51
N LEU A 709 -23.52 -8.45 -10.95
CA LEU A 709 -22.42 -9.09 -11.67
C LEU A 709 -22.82 -10.40 -12.33
N ARG A 710 -23.83 -11.11 -11.79
CA ARG A 710 -24.25 -12.45 -12.25
C ARG A 710 -23.05 -13.41 -12.40
N PRO A 711 -22.36 -13.75 -11.29
CA PRO A 711 -21.18 -14.61 -11.34
C PRO A 711 -21.55 -16.05 -11.70
N HIS A 712 -20.54 -16.84 -12.09
CA HIS A 712 -20.71 -18.28 -12.30
C HIS A 712 -20.75 -19.05 -10.98
N PHE A 713 -20.06 -18.53 -9.95
CA PHE A 713 -20.00 -19.13 -8.63
C PHE A 713 -20.33 -18.11 -7.54
N ILE A 714 -21.02 -18.56 -6.50
CA ILE A 714 -21.27 -17.80 -5.27
C ILE A 714 -20.66 -18.62 -4.13
N LYS A 715 -19.62 -18.09 -3.49
CA LYS A 715 -19.04 -18.73 -2.31
C LYS A 715 -19.70 -18.18 -1.06
N ILE A 716 -20.21 -19.09 -0.24
CA ILE A 716 -20.93 -18.75 0.98
C ILE A 716 -19.99 -18.94 2.16
N SER A 717 -19.80 -17.85 2.90
CA SER A 717 -18.91 -17.78 4.06
C SER A 717 -19.23 -18.80 5.16
N ASP A 718 -18.20 -19.09 5.96
CA ASP A 718 -18.27 -19.97 7.12
C ASP A 718 -19.37 -19.56 8.13
N ILE A 719 -19.68 -18.27 8.22
CA ILE A 719 -20.69 -17.75 9.15
C ILE A 719 -22.09 -18.28 8.84
N LEU A 720 -22.40 -18.58 7.57
CA LEU A 720 -23.68 -19.13 7.15
C LEU A 720 -23.69 -20.66 7.11
N THR A 721 -22.53 -21.31 6.90
CA THR A 721 -22.42 -22.77 6.81
C THR A 721 -22.20 -23.43 8.18
N ARG A 722 -21.38 -22.84 9.06
CA ARG A 722 -21.02 -23.44 10.35
C ARG A 722 -22.22 -23.47 11.29
N GLY A 723 -22.57 -24.65 11.80
CA GLY A 723 -23.72 -24.87 12.67
C GLY A 723 -25.07 -24.75 11.95
N VAL A 724 -25.11 -24.82 10.61
CA VAL A 724 -26.34 -24.85 9.82
C VAL A 724 -27.25 -26.00 10.22
N ALA A 725 -26.69 -27.13 10.68
CA ALA A 725 -27.48 -28.28 11.14
C ALA A 725 -28.42 -27.94 12.31
N THR A 726 -28.01 -26.99 13.15
CA THR A 726 -28.76 -26.59 14.36
C THR A 726 -29.64 -25.34 14.16
N SER A 727 -29.34 -24.53 13.14
CA SER A 727 -30.02 -23.24 12.92
C SER A 727 -31.08 -23.34 11.81
N THR A 728 -32.33 -23.08 12.15
CA THR A 728 -33.42 -22.95 11.16
C THR A 728 -33.21 -21.72 10.28
N VAL A 729 -32.80 -20.59 10.89
CA VAL A 729 -32.59 -19.32 10.18
C VAL A 729 -31.52 -19.47 9.09
N LYS A 730 -30.37 -20.09 9.41
CA LYS A 730 -29.30 -20.31 8.42
C LYS A 730 -29.77 -21.19 7.27
N ARG A 731 -30.57 -22.22 7.54
CA ARG A 731 -31.16 -23.09 6.51
C ARG A 731 -32.10 -22.31 5.58
N GLU A 732 -33.01 -21.50 6.10
CA GLU A 732 -33.90 -20.69 5.24
C GLU A 732 -33.15 -19.63 4.42
N MET A 733 -32.11 -19.02 5.02
CA MET A 733 -31.24 -18.09 4.30
C MET A 733 -30.53 -18.79 3.14
N LEU A 734 -29.92 -19.95 3.37
CA LEU A 734 -29.27 -20.75 2.33
C LEU A 734 -30.24 -21.22 1.25
N ARG A 735 -31.47 -21.63 1.61
CA ARG A 735 -32.51 -21.96 0.61
C ARG A 735 -32.86 -20.77 -0.26
N SER A 736 -33.01 -19.60 0.34
CA SER A 736 -33.32 -18.37 -0.38
C SER A 736 -32.16 -17.99 -1.32
N LEU A 737 -30.92 -18.08 -0.84
CA LEU A 737 -29.73 -17.89 -1.67
C LEU A 737 -29.64 -18.93 -2.80
N GLY A 738 -30.01 -20.18 -2.53
CA GLY A 738 -30.12 -21.26 -3.54
C GLY A 738 -31.04 -20.87 -4.69
N ARG A 739 -32.25 -20.39 -4.38
CA ARG A 739 -33.20 -19.91 -5.40
C ARG A 739 -32.67 -18.73 -6.19
N ILE A 740 -31.95 -17.81 -5.54
CA ILE A 740 -31.35 -16.66 -6.22
C ILE A 740 -30.24 -17.12 -7.16
N ALA A 741 -29.38 -18.03 -6.70
CA ALA A 741 -28.31 -18.61 -7.49
C ALA A 741 -28.86 -19.31 -8.73
N GLU A 742 -29.90 -20.14 -8.57
CA GLU A 742 -30.62 -20.78 -9.69
C GLU A 742 -31.18 -19.75 -10.68
N ALA A 743 -31.79 -18.66 -10.19
CA ALA A 743 -32.39 -17.63 -11.03
C ALA A 743 -31.38 -16.86 -11.89
N ILE A 744 -30.10 -16.83 -11.49
CA ILE A 744 -29.02 -16.18 -12.25
C ILE A 744 -28.05 -17.18 -12.89
N ASP A 745 -28.35 -18.48 -12.86
CA ASP A 745 -27.50 -19.57 -13.36
C ASP A 745 -26.11 -19.62 -12.70
N ALA A 746 -26.05 -19.29 -11.41
CA ALA A 746 -24.85 -19.38 -10.58
C ALA A 746 -24.86 -20.67 -9.75
N VAL A 747 -23.66 -21.18 -9.45
CA VAL A 747 -23.49 -22.35 -8.58
C VAL A 747 -22.96 -21.95 -7.22
N ILE A 748 -23.57 -22.47 -6.16
CA ILE A 748 -23.12 -22.24 -4.79
C ILE A 748 -21.94 -23.15 -4.42
N VAL A 749 -20.94 -22.55 -3.77
CA VAL A 749 -19.84 -23.22 -3.08
C VAL A 749 -19.95 -22.90 -1.59
N ALA A 750 -20.12 -23.90 -0.72
CA ALA A 750 -20.16 -23.69 0.72
C ALA A 750 -18.77 -23.77 1.35
N GLU A 751 -18.38 -22.77 2.13
CA GLU A 751 -17.10 -22.72 2.83
C GLU A 751 -17.19 -23.17 4.28
N GLY A 752 -16.05 -23.41 4.94
CA GLY A 752 -16.03 -23.67 6.38
C GLY A 752 -16.70 -24.98 6.81
N ILE A 753 -16.76 -25.99 5.95
CA ILE A 753 -17.30 -27.31 6.30
C ILE A 753 -16.34 -28.03 7.25
N GLU A 754 -16.67 -28.06 8.54
CA GLU A 754 -15.83 -28.64 9.60
C GLU A 754 -16.37 -29.97 10.16
N ASN A 755 -17.64 -30.31 9.91
CA ASN A 755 -18.27 -31.51 10.46
C ASN A 755 -19.28 -32.16 9.49
N ALA A 756 -19.61 -33.42 9.76
CA ALA A 756 -20.51 -34.22 8.94
C ALA A 756 -21.99 -33.79 9.04
N ASP A 757 -22.41 -33.21 10.17
CA ASP A 757 -23.79 -32.78 10.38
C ASP A 757 -24.15 -31.60 9.45
N ASP A 758 -23.28 -30.58 9.42
CA ASP A 758 -23.42 -29.42 8.54
C ASP A 758 -23.31 -29.83 7.07
N LEU A 759 -22.38 -30.74 6.74
CA LEU A 759 -22.26 -31.30 5.39
C LEU A 759 -23.56 -31.98 4.92
N ALA A 760 -24.19 -32.80 5.77
CA ALA A 760 -25.43 -33.49 5.43
C ALA A 760 -26.54 -32.50 5.06
N VAL A 761 -26.71 -31.46 5.87
CA VAL A 761 -27.70 -30.41 5.61
C VAL A 761 -27.38 -29.63 4.34
N LEU A 762 -26.11 -29.32 4.06
CA LEU A 762 -25.72 -28.65 2.81
C LEU A 762 -26.06 -29.51 1.58
N CYS A 763 -25.83 -30.83 1.64
CA CYS A 763 -26.23 -31.76 0.59
C CYS A 763 -27.76 -31.78 0.40
N ASP A 764 -28.54 -31.83 1.48
CA ASP A 764 -30.01 -31.80 1.42
C ASP A 764 -30.56 -30.51 0.85
N LEU A 765 -29.87 -29.39 1.09
CA LEU A 765 -30.20 -28.08 0.52
C LEU A 765 -29.84 -27.96 -0.97
N GLY A 766 -29.24 -29.00 -1.57
CA GLY A 766 -28.85 -29.02 -2.97
C GLY A 766 -27.57 -28.23 -3.27
N VAL A 767 -26.75 -27.92 -2.26
CA VAL A 767 -25.46 -27.28 -2.48
C VAL A 767 -24.54 -28.23 -3.24
N ARG A 768 -24.04 -27.78 -4.40
CA ARG A 768 -23.30 -28.65 -5.32
C ARG A 768 -21.83 -28.81 -4.94
N TYR A 769 -21.19 -27.76 -4.47
CA TYR A 769 -19.78 -27.75 -4.14
C TYR A 769 -19.53 -27.26 -2.72
N GLY A 770 -18.46 -27.75 -2.10
CA GLY A 770 -18.05 -27.26 -0.79
C GLY A 770 -16.57 -27.41 -0.51
N GLN A 771 -16.10 -26.65 0.46
CA GLN A 771 -14.74 -26.65 0.96
C GLN A 771 -14.71 -26.50 2.48
N GLY A 772 -13.68 -27.04 3.11
CA GLY A 772 -13.51 -26.99 4.56
C GLY A 772 -12.60 -28.09 5.07
N TYR A 773 -12.22 -28.00 6.34
CA TYR A 773 -11.22 -28.90 6.93
C TYR A 773 -11.71 -30.34 7.07
N PHE A 774 -13.03 -30.56 7.14
CA PHE A 774 -13.60 -31.90 7.10
C PHE A 774 -13.34 -32.60 5.76
N LEU A 775 -13.34 -31.82 4.67
CA LEU A 775 -13.11 -32.34 3.31
C LEU A 775 -11.62 -32.55 3.06
N ALA A 776 -10.84 -31.47 3.14
CA ALA A 776 -9.39 -31.50 3.16
C ALA A 776 -8.83 -30.12 3.58
N ARG A 777 -7.66 -30.14 4.21
CA ARG A 777 -6.93 -28.92 4.60
C ARG A 777 -6.12 -28.34 3.43
N PRO A 778 -5.83 -27.03 3.45
CA PRO A 778 -4.89 -26.42 2.51
C PRO A 778 -3.50 -27.09 2.57
N GLY A 779 -2.89 -27.28 1.40
CA GLY A 779 -1.56 -27.88 1.30
C GLY A 779 -0.83 -27.49 0.01
N PRO A 780 0.49 -27.70 -0.05
CA PRO A 780 1.22 -27.58 -1.31
C PRO A 780 0.80 -28.67 -2.29
N ALA A 781 1.04 -28.45 -3.59
CA ALA A 781 0.91 -29.47 -4.63
C ALA A 781 -0.47 -30.17 -4.72
N PHE A 782 -1.56 -29.39 -4.66
CA PHE A 782 -2.93 -29.86 -4.92
C PHE A 782 -3.35 -31.07 -4.06
N PRO A 783 -3.65 -30.87 -2.77
CA PRO A 783 -3.96 -31.96 -1.85
C PRO A 783 -5.22 -32.73 -2.27
N VAL A 784 -5.16 -34.06 -2.12
CA VAL A 784 -6.24 -34.98 -2.52
C VAL A 784 -7.21 -35.24 -1.37
N VAL A 785 -8.51 -35.28 -1.66
CA VAL A 785 -9.55 -35.64 -0.69
C VAL A 785 -9.38 -37.11 -0.26
N PRO A 786 -9.27 -37.41 1.05
CA PRO A 786 -9.11 -38.78 1.52
C PRO A 786 -10.26 -39.71 1.12
N GLY A 787 -9.98 -40.96 0.77
CA GLY A 787 -10.99 -41.92 0.30
C GLY A 787 -12.17 -42.12 1.27
N ALA A 788 -11.89 -42.21 2.57
CA ALA A 788 -12.93 -42.33 3.60
C ALA A 788 -13.87 -41.12 3.66
N VAL A 789 -13.36 -39.92 3.37
CA VAL A 789 -14.16 -38.70 3.28
C VAL A 789 -15.02 -38.73 2.02
N LYS A 790 -14.46 -39.16 0.87
CA LYS A 790 -15.23 -39.35 -0.38
C LYS A 790 -16.40 -40.31 -0.19
N ASP A 791 -16.17 -41.43 0.51
CA ASP A 791 -17.21 -42.42 0.79
C ASP A 791 -18.31 -41.86 1.69
N THR A 792 -17.93 -41.04 2.69
CA THR A 792 -18.88 -40.35 3.56
C THR A 792 -19.75 -39.36 2.77
N VAL A 793 -19.14 -38.54 1.91
CA VAL A 793 -19.86 -37.60 1.03
C VAL A 793 -20.87 -38.34 0.15
N LYS A 794 -20.45 -39.42 -0.52
CA LYS A 794 -21.33 -40.27 -1.35
C LYS A 794 -22.47 -40.90 -0.56
N ALA A 795 -22.22 -41.32 0.68
CA ALA A 795 -23.23 -41.93 1.53
C ALA A 795 -24.31 -40.92 1.94
N LEU A 796 -23.91 -39.69 2.29
CA LEU A 796 -24.83 -38.61 2.65
C LEU A 796 -25.67 -38.15 1.44
N ALA A 797 -25.06 -38.01 0.26
CA ALA A 797 -25.75 -37.55 -0.95
C ALA A 797 -26.84 -38.51 -1.46
N ARG A 798 -26.67 -39.83 -1.32
CA ARG A 798 -27.67 -40.83 -1.77
C ARG A 798 -28.89 -40.91 -0.86
N GLY A 799 -28.84 -40.26 0.29
CA GLY A 799 -29.79 -40.44 1.36
C GLY A 799 -30.50 -39.15 1.73
N GLY A 800 -31.26 -38.54 0.82
CA GLY A 800 -32.00 -37.31 1.11
C GLY A 800 -32.79 -37.38 2.44
N LEU A 801 -32.72 -36.32 3.24
CA LEU A 801 -33.67 -36.11 4.34
C LEU A 801 -35.00 -35.59 3.77
N ALA A 802 -36.09 -36.34 3.98
CA ALA A 802 -37.40 -35.72 4.01
C ALA A 802 -37.49 -34.90 5.32
N ILE A 803 -37.17 -33.61 5.26
CA ILE A 803 -37.48 -32.67 6.33
C ILE A 803 -39.00 -32.43 6.25
N PRO A 804 -39.80 -32.76 7.28
CA PRO A 804 -41.23 -32.45 7.24
C PRO A 804 -41.41 -30.93 7.11
N GLU A 805 -42.26 -30.49 6.18
CA GLU A 805 -42.72 -29.09 6.18
C GLU A 805 -43.43 -28.81 7.52
N PRO A 806 -43.23 -27.64 8.13
CA PRO A 806 -43.95 -27.30 9.36
C PRO A 806 -45.43 -27.15 9.00
N GLU A 807 -46.30 -28.01 9.55
CA GLU A 807 -47.75 -27.84 9.45
C GLU A 807 -48.13 -26.51 10.14
N GLU A 808 -48.71 -25.58 9.36
CA GLU A 808 -49.34 -24.37 9.89
C GLU A 808 -50.65 -24.76 10.58
N GLU A 809 -50.62 -25.04 11.88
CA GLU A 809 -51.83 -25.05 12.70
C GLU A 809 -52.20 -23.60 13.09
N MET A 810 -53.20 -23.04 12.39
CA MET A 810 -53.91 -21.83 12.80
C MET A 810 -54.98 -22.18 13.84
N ASP A 811 -54.93 -21.54 15.02
CA ASP A 811 -56.05 -21.49 15.95
C ASP A 811 -56.87 -20.20 15.79
N ASP A 812 -58.16 -20.29 16.12
CA ASP A 812 -59.28 -19.40 15.78
C ASP A 812 -59.24 -17.96 16.35
N ASP A 813 -58.14 -17.53 16.98
CA ASP A 813 -58.03 -16.24 17.69
C ASP A 813 -56.94 -15.28 17.16
N GLY A 814 -56.28 -15.59 16.05
CA GLY A 814 -55.57 -14.58 15.24
C GLY A 814 -54.35 -13.90 15.88
N ASP A 815 -53.62 -14.56 16.79
CA ASP A 815 -52.37 -14.03 17.36
C ASP A 815 -51.17 -14.96 17.10
N PHE A 816 -50.04 -14.37 16.65
CA PHE A 816 -48.82 -15.11 16.29
C PHE A 816 -48.05 -15.56 17.55
N ARG A 817 -47.79 -16.86 17.71
CA ARG A 817 -46.86 -17.38 18.74
C ARG A 817 -45.39 -17.06 18.38
N GLU A 818 -44.59 -16.70 19.38
CA GLU A 818 -43.12 -16.68 19.30
C GLU A 818 -42.57 -18.06 18.86
N PRO A 819 -41.50 -18.11 18.04
CA PRO A 819 -40.93 -19.36 17.55
C PRO A 819 -40.31 -20.16 18.69
N GLY A 820 -40.97 -21.26 19.08
CA GLY A 820 -40.44 -22.27 19.99
C GLY A 820 -39.23 -23.00 19.42
N LYS A 821 -38.37 -23.52 20.32
CA LYS A 821 -37.18 -24.33 20.02
C LYS A 821 -37.45 -25.39 18.93
N PRO A 822 -36.46 -25.68 18.05
CA PRO A 822 -36.63 -26.67 16.99
C PRO A 822 -37.00 -28.03 17.58
N SER A 823 -37.87 -28.76 16.89
CA SER A 823 -38.28 -30.10 17.32
C SER A 823 -37.04 -31.01 17.41
N SER A 824 -36.87 -31.64 18.57
CA SER A 824 -35.78 -32.60 18.85
C SER A 824 -35.73 -33.80 17.90
N GLY A 825 -36.76 -34.00 17.07
CA GLY A 825 -36.87 -35.09 16.10
C GLY A 825 -35.92 -34.94 14.89
N VAL A 826 -35.71 -33.72 14.38
CA VAL A 826 -34.86 -33.50 13.19
C VAL A 826 -33.39 -33.73 13.53
N HIS A 827 -32.92 -33.17 14.65
CA HIS A 827 -31.55 -33.34 15.12
C HIS A 827 -31.26 -34.82 15.47
N ARG A 828 -32.25 -35.56 15.98
CA ARG A 828 -32.09 -36.98 16.28
C ARG A 828 -32.06 -37.85 15.03
N ALA A 829 -32.88 -37.56 14.02
CA ALA A 829 -32.87 -38.28 12.75
C ALA A 829 -31.57 -38.09 11.95
N VAL A 830 -30.99 -36.88 11.98
CA VAL A 830 -29.67 -36.58 11.39
C VAL A 830 -28.56 -37.35 12.14
N VAL A 831 -28.55 -37.27 13.48
CA VAL A 831 -27.56 -37.92 14.33
C VAL A 831 -27.63 -39.45 14.24
N ASP A 832 -28.82 -40.05 14.29
CA ASP A 832 -29.02 -41.50 14.21
C ASP A 832 -28.58 -42.04 12.83
N ARG A 833 -28.74 -41.26 11.76
CA ARG A 833 -28.33 -41.64 10.41
C ARG A 833 -26.82 -41.52 10.20
N ILE A 834 -26.18 -40.46 10.69
CA ILE A 834 -24.73 -40.28 10.64
C ILE A 834 -24.02 -41.41 11.41
N GLN A 835 -24.58 -41.83 12.55
CA GLN A 835 -24.12 -42.99 13.31
C GLN A 835 -24.35 -44.34 12.58
N SER A 836 -25.27 -44.38 11.62
CA SER A 836 -25.58 -45.58 10.82
C SER A 836 -24.74 -45.73 9.54
N VAL A 837 -23.96 -44.72 9.16
CA VAL A 837 -23.09 -44.78 7.96
C VAL A 837 -21.88 -45.70 8.23
N PRO A 838 -21.69 -46.79 7.46
CA PRO A 838 -20.53 -47.65 7.62
C PRO A 838 -19.23 -46.87 7.39
N GLY A 839 -18.35 -46.83 8.40
CA GLY A 839 -17.06 -46.14 8.31
C GLY A 839 -17.03 -44.71 8.83
N HIS A 840 -18.13 -44.14 9.34
CA HIS A 840 -18.14 -42.80 9.94
C HIS A 840 -17.17 -42.67 11.13
N GLU A 841 -17.18 -43.61 12.08
CA GLU A 841 -16.20 -43.63 13.18
C GLU A 841 -14.76 -43.86 12.68
N ALA A 842 -14.58 -44.64 11.61
CA ALA A 842 -13.27 -44.89 11.03
C ALA A 842 -12.71 -43.67 10.31
N ALA A 843 -13.54 -42.92 9.57
CA ALA A 843 -13.17 -41.66 8.92
C ALA A 843 -12.82 -40.59 9.96
N LYS A 844 -13.67 -40.45 11.00
CA LYS A 844 -13.43 -39.53 12.12
C LYS A 844 -12.15 -39.90 12.89
N SER A 845 -11.96 -41.18 13.22
CA SER A 845 -10.76 -41.68 13.90
C SER A 845 -9.50 -41.57 13.04
N MET A 846 -9.59 -41.80 11.71
CA MET A 846 -8.48 -41.64 10.77
C MET A 846 -8.06 -40.17 10.64
N LEU A 847 -9.01 -39.24 10.57
CA LEU A 847 -8.76 -37.80 10.57
C LEU A 847 -8.10 -37.36 11.89
N GLU A 848 -8.65 -37.77 13.04
CA GLU A 848 -8.05 -37.51 14.36
C GLU A 848 -6.67 -38.18 14.54
N ARG A 849 -6.41 -39.29 13.85
CA ARG A 849 -5.12 -40.00 13.88
C ARG A 849 -4.09 -39.37 12.94
N LEU A 850 -4.52 -38.87 11.78
CA LEU A 850 -3.68 -38.09 10.86
C LEU A 850 -3.31 -36.74 11.48
N GLU A 851 -4.23 -36.11 12.24
CA GLU A 851 -3.94 -34.91 13.03
C GLU A 851 -2.89 -35.21 14.12
N ARG A 852 -3.05 -36.30 14.88
CA ARG A 852 -2.06 -36.71 15.90
C ARG A 852 -0.70 -37.11 15.32
N LEU A 853 -0.66 -37.79 14.17
CA LEU A 853 0.59 -38.15 13.49
C LEU A 853 1.31 -36.93 12.94
N ARG A 854 0.57 -35.92 12.48
CA ARG A 854 1.13 -34.67 11.98
C ARG A 854 1.58 -33.73 13.10
N GLU A 855 0.86 -33.65 14.22
CA GLU A 855 1.33 -32.97 15.44
C GLU A 855 2.62 -33.62 15.97
N GLN A 856 2.78 -34.94 15.79
CA GLN A 856 4.01 -35.66 16.12
C GLN A 856 5.16 -35.42 15.12
N ASP A 857 4.87 -35.21 13.84
CA ASP A 857 5.87 -34.82 12.83
C ASP A 857 6.28 -33.34 12.95
N GLU A 858 5.34 -32.44 13.28
CA GLU A 858 5.62 -31.03 13.61
C GLU A 858 6.36 -30.90 14.95
N ALA A 859 6.16 -31.83 15.90
CA ALA A 859 6.92 -31.91 17.14
C ALA A 859 8.30 -32.57 17.00
N ASN A 860 8.57 -33.32 15.91
CA ASN A 860 9.83 -34.03 15.67
C ASN A 860 10.70 -33.39 14.57
N SER A 861 10.70 -32.07 14.46
CA SER A 861 11.80 -31.31 13.83
C SER A 861 12.75 -30.77 14.91
N PRO A 862 14.09 -30.78 14.73
CA PRO A 862 15.04 -30.95 15.83
C PRO A 862 15.09 -29.77 16.82
N GLN A 863 14.77 -30.05 18.09
CA GLN A 863 14.86 -29.10 19.22
C GLN A 863 16.26 -28.89 19.80
N ASP A 864 17.31 -29.50 19.24
CA ASP A 864 18.67 -29.41 19.81
C ASP A 864 19.65 -28.69 18.87
N TRP A 865 19.52 -27.35 18.78
CA TRP A 865 20.65 -26.40 18.61
C TRP A 865 20.30 -25.02 19.18
N ALA A 866 19.89 -24.97 20.44
CA ALA A 866 20.07 -23.76 21.24
C ALA A 866 21.48 -23.81 21.84
N LEU A 867 22.46 -23.18 21.16
CA LEU A 867 23.67 -22.52 21.69
C LEU A 867 24.73 -22.41 20.57
N GLY A 868 24.70 -21.32 19.82
CA GLY A 868 25.71 -20.95 18.85
C GLY A 868 25.57 -19.49 18.49
N THR A 869 26.49 -18.67 18.98
CA THR A 869 26.64 -17.24 18.71
C THR A 869 26.45 -16.87 17.23
N LEU A 870 25.56 -15.91 16.97
CA LEU A 870 25.48 -15.19 15.69
C LEU A 870 26.87 -14.62 15.34
N PRO A 871 27.38 -14.76 14.10
CA PRO A 871 28.45 -13.89 13.64
C PRO A 871 27.90 -12.46 13.48
N PRO A 872 28.71 -11.42 13.76
CA PRO A 872 28.24 -10.05 13.66
C PRO A 872 27.97 -9.69 12.20
N THR A 873 26.76 -9.22 11.91
CA THR A 873 26.48 -8.42 10.72
C THR A 873 27.41 -7.20 10.71
N PRO A 874 28.03 -6.84 9.58
CA PRO A 874 28.97 -5.73 9.51
C PRO A 874 28.24 -4.42 9.84
N VAL A 875 28.80 -3.72 10.83
CA VAL A 875 28.54 -2.32 11.10
C VAL A 875 29.04 -1.54 9.88
N LEU A 876 28.11 -0.95 9.12
CA LEU A 876 28.46 0.14 8.21
C LEU A 876 28.60 1.37 9.08
N ASP A 877 29.85 1.73 9.37
CA ASP A 877 30.21 3.02 9.94
C ASP A 877 29.70 4.13 9.00
N ASN A 878 28.91 5.03 9.58
CA ASN A 878 28.69 6.35 9.05
C ASN A 878 29.98 7.14 9.24
N ASP A 879 30.63 7.56 8.17
CA ASP A 879 31.28 8.87 8.10
C ASP A 879 31.49 9.27 6.62
N GLU A 880 31.26 10.57 6.38
CA GLU A 880 31.60 11.35 5.17
C GLU A 880 30.75 11.15 3.90
N TYR A 881 29.73 12.01 3.76
CA TYR A 881 29.28 12.46 2.44
C TYR A 881 29.07 13.99 2.46
N GLU A 882 30.12 14.72 2.08
CA GLU A 882 30.03 16.10 1.61
C GLU A 882 29.40 16.11 0.20
N GLY A 883 28.49 17.05 -0.06
CA GLY A 883 27.74 17.13 -1.32
C GLY A 883 28.59 17.55 -2.52
N PRO A 884 28.15 17.29 -3.77
CA PRO A 884 28.85 17.81 -4.94
C PRO A 884 28.30 19.17 -5.34
N ASP A 885 29.18 20.16 -5.29
CA ASP A 885 29.06 21.43 -5.97
C ASP A 885 29.53 21.31 -7.44
N THR A 886 29.06 22.25 -8.24
CA THR A 886 29.11 22.34 -9.70
C THR A 886 30.48 22.22 -10.41
N GLY A 887 30.50 21.70 -11.65
CA GLY A 887 31.66 21.83 -12.55
C GLY A 887 31.50 21.26 -13.97
N MET A 888 31.13 22.12 -14.93
CA MET A 888 31.20 21.87 -16.39
C MET A 888 32.66 21.75 -16.87
N HIS A 889 32.99 20.79 -17.74
CA HIS A 889 34.03 20.95 -18.77
C HIS A 889 33.77 20.12 -20.04
N ARG A 890 33.75 20.82 -21.19
CA ARG A 890 33.85 20.33 -22.58
C ARG A 890 35.33 20.19 -22.98
N MET A 891 35.66 19.28 -23.92
CA MET A 891 36.61 19.45 -25.06
C MET A 891 36.76 18.10 -25.81
N SER A 892 36.29 17.95 -27.07
CA SER A 892 36.86 18.31 -28.40
C SER A 892 37.89 17.31 -28.96
N GLY A 893 37.55 16.68 -30.10
CA GLY A 893 38.39 15.73 -30.83
C GLY A 893 39.44 16.36 -31.76
N GLN A 894 40.39 15.54 -32.22
CA GLN A 894 41.41 15.88 -33.22
C GLN A 894 41.51 14.81 -34.32
N PHE A 895 41.54 15.28 -35.56
CA PHE A 895 41.84 14.56 -36.80
C PHE A 895 43.37 14.44 -36.99
N LEU A 896 43.84 13.34 -37.59
CA LEU A 896 45.23 13.14 -38.03
C LEU A 896 45.32 13.33 -39.56
N GLU A 897 46.22 14.22 -40.00
CA GLU A 897 46.60 14.44 -41.41
C GLU A 897 47.69 13.43 -41.86
N TRP A 898 47.68 13.03 -43.13
CA TRP A 898 48.66 12.14 -43.77
C TRP A 898 49.70 12.94 -44.58
N THR A 899 50.97 12.52 -44.55
CA THR A 899 52.09 13.07 -45.36
C THR A 899 52.48 12.15 -46.54
N PRO A 900 52.99 12.69 -47.67
CA PRO A 900 53.36 11.89 -48.84
C PRO A 900 54.76 11.27 -48.75
N ILE A 901 54.94 10.08 -49.31
CA ILE A 901 56.20 9.30 -49.33
C ILE A 901 57.06 9.72 -50.55
N LYS A 902 58.37 9.92 -50.35
CA LYS A 902 59.34 10.26 -51.41
C LYS A 902 60.15 9.03 -51.86
N GLU A 903 60.58 9.05 -53.12
CA GLU A 903 61.33 7.97 -53.81
C GLU A 903 62.71 7.65 -53.17
N GLU A 904 63.24 8.53 -52.34
CA GLU A 904 64.59 8.42 -51.76
C GLU A 904 64.65 7.62 -50.44
N ASP A 905 63.51 7.33 -49.79
CA ASP A 905 63.47 6.71 -48.45
C ASP A 905 63.52 5.17 -48.47
N LEU A 906 63.67 4.52 -49.62
CA LEU A 906 63.76 3.05 -49.76
C LEU A 906 65.21 2.54 -49.96
N GLY A 907 66.20 3.42 -49.82
CA GLY A 907 67.59 3.16 -50.17
C GLY A 907 68.56 3.00 -48.99
N ARG A 908 68.13 2.55 -47.81
CA ARG A 908 69.01 2.09 -46.70
C ARG A 908 68.15 1.64 -45.51
N GLU A 909 67.91 0.33 -45.43
CA GLU A 909 67.55 -0.48 -44.23
C GLU A 909 66.77 -1.73 -44.70
N ALA A 910 67.50 -2.62 -45.36
CA ALA A 910 67.10 -4.03 -45.53
C ALA A 910 68.23 -4.93 -45.04
N SER A 911 68.66 -4.68 -43.81
CA SER A 911 69.29 -5.66 -42.94
C SER A 911 68.88 -5.30 -41.52
N GLU A 912 68.20 -6.22 -40.86
CA GLU A 912 67.62 -6.15 -39.52
C GLU A 912 66.19 -5.60 -39.43
N SER A 913 65.33 -6.41 -38.78
CA SER A 913 63.95 -6.10 -38.34
C SER A 913 62.78 -6.53 -39.26
N GLY A 914 62.88 -7.71 -39.86
CA GLY A 914 61.71 -8.52 -40.23
C GLY A 914 61.19 -9.33 -39.05
N SER A 915 60.51 -8.68 -38.09
CA SER A 915 59.79 -9.37 -37.01
C SER A 915 58.86 -8.39 -36.30
N SER A 916 57.56 -8.42 -36.66
CA SER A 916 56.41 -8.11 -35.78
C SER A 916 55.25 -7.48 -36.57
N LEU A 917 54.72 -8.16 -37.59
CA LEU A 917 53.36 -7.85 -38.11
C LEU A 917 52.74 -8.99 -38.95
N LEU A 918 53.10 -10.24 -38.69
CA LEU A 918 52.47 -11.43 -39.27
C LEU A 918 52.36 -12.60 -38.26
N ALA A 919 51.67 -12.38 -37.14
CA ALA A 919 51.35 -13.49 -36.24
C ALA A 919 50.14 -13.22 -35.32
N SER A 920 48.98 -12.79 -35.84
CA SER A 920 47.73 -12.88 -35.06
C SER A 920 46.50 -12.84 -35.97
N LEU A 921 46.16 -13.98 -36.60
CA LEU A 921 44.80 -14.52 -36.70
C LEU A 921 44.75 -15.67 -37.73
N ARG A 922 44.92 -16.91 -37.26
CA ARG A 922 44.05 -18.05 -37.62
C ARG A 922 44.28 -19.23 -36.66
N ARG A 923 43.22 -19.48 -35.87
CA ARG A 923 42.73 -20.70 -35.19
C ARG A 923 43.45 -22.01 -35.57
N ARG A 924 43.64 -23.02 -34.69
CA ARG A 924 42.61 -23.72 -33.89
C ARG A 924 43.26 -24.76 -32.93
N ASP A 925 42.73 -24.83 -31.70
CA ASP A 925 42.40 -26.04 -30.92
C ASP A 925 43.48 -26.95 -30.25
N PRO A 926 43.09 -27.75 -29.21
CA PRO A 926 43.70 -27.74 -27.87
C PRO A 926 44.37 -29.08 -27.48
N SER A 927 44.72 -29.22 -26.19
CA SER A 927 45.39 -30.36 -25.50
C SER A 927 46.92 -30.29 -25.57
N THR A 928 47.73 -30.50 -24.53
CA THR A 928 47.63 -31.19 -23.24
C THR A 928 48.72 -30.64 -22.31
N SER A 929 48.49 -30.58 -21.00
CA SER A 929 49.57 -30.80 -20.02
C SER A 929 49.00 -31.35 -18.71
N ASP A 930 49.04 -32.67 -18.58
CA ASP A 930 49.24 -33.33 -17.29
C ASP A 930 50.74 -33.61 -17.12
N PRO A 931 51.21 -33.76 -15.88
CA PRO A 931 52.21 -34.78 -15.59
C PRO A 931 51.76 -35.74 -14.47
N GLU A 932 51.71 -37.01 -14.87
CA GLU A 932 52.04 -38.26 -14.16
C GLU A 932 51.96 -38.37 -12.61
N SER A 933 51.12 -39.30 -12.14
CA SER A 933 51.55 -40.54 -11.43
C SER A 933 50.35 -41.44 -11.04
N GLY A 934 50.35 -42.71 -11.47
CA GLY A 934 49.36 -43.77 -11.10
C GLY A 934 49.69 -44.49 -9.77
N PRO A 935 49.24 -45.74 -9.50
CA PRO A 935 48.45 -46.68 -10.35
C PRO A 935 47.28 -47.42 -9.62
N ASP A 936 46.64 -48.34 -10.37
CA ASP A 936 45.85 -49.55 -9.99
C ASP A 936 44.49 -49.35 -9.27
N ASP A 937 43.38 -50.07 -9.51
CA ASP A 937 42.94 -51.30 -10.22
C ASP A 937 41.41 -51.08 -10.45
N GLY A 938 40.65 -51.58 -11.43
CA GLY A 938 40.66 -52.88 -12.09
C GLY A 938 39.25 -53.50 -11.97
N SER A 939 38.51 -53.58 -13.10
CA SER A 939 37.36 -54.48 -13.39
C SER A 939 36.04 -54.26 -12.60
N SER A 940 34.82 -54.31 -13.16
CA SER A 940 34.28 -54.81 -14.43
C SER A 940 32.98 -54.08 -14.76
#